data_AF-M0MTT7-F1
#
_entry.id   AF-M0MTT7-F1
#
_cell.length_a   1.000
_cell.length_b   1.000
_cell.length_c   1.000
_cell.angle_alpha   90.00
_cell.angle_beta   90.00
_cell.angle_gamma   90.00
#
_symmetry.space_group_name_H-M   'P 1'
#
loop_
_entity.id
_entity.type
_entity.pdbx_description
1 polymer ?
#
loop_
_entity_poly.entity_id
_entity_poly.type
_entity_poly.pdbx_seq_one_letter_code
_entity_poly.pdbx_strand_id
1 'polypeptide(L)'
;MNTMTGDPRNTDGHQASRRRFLGAAAAGALAGVGGLGSATAQSEPEEIRLGGEIAGWQGRAPDAIAGETNPTLNLEPGTDYRIVWENLDGMGHNVALLDADGATLERTEVMSGEGTTQSLTFTARKTMAEYICEPHSGTMRGAVAVDEGSVAETDTTESEAGSSGSAGGPVPQGPTVALETVAGGFQVPTDFATAPGDDRQFVVDLPGRIYTVASGGGRGEPFLDVSDRLAERTGERGLLGLAFHPEFDENRRFFLRYSAPLAEDAPDEFSHTERLSEFRATEDATGVVEGSERVLLAVDEPTKFHNGGALAFGPDDFLYASYGDGGGSRDTGPGHAADWYEANTGGNGQDVTENLLGSILRIDVDGADGDRPYAIPDDNPLVGEAGLSEHYAWGFRNPWRMGFSDGELYVADVGQSRFEEVDRVVKGGNYGWNVKEGTHCYSTANPGAIPDECPDSTPPDVRGGEPLRDPVIEYPHARDGEPIGLSVIGGYVYDGAIGSLDGTYVFGDYSQEGDPQGSLFAATPSDEGLWEFEKLSVAGADDGELGGYLIDIGRDDSGELYALTSAGDLGGAVHKLVSSDESRGTAANATASANGTTTNGTTTDATETTVEPTDSPATGTTRETSTETAGSATETTAMATETTETTTVGTNATSTLSAESTSGETDGTNPDETSDADGPGFGVFAALAGLAGVAARRFVRR
;
A
#
# COMPACT_ATOMS: atom_id res chain seq x y z
N MET A 1 -17.09 -5.21 -59.83
CA MET A 1 -16.80 -5.35 -61.27
C MET A 1 -15.49 -4.59 -61.50
N ASN A 2 -14.35 -5.27 -61.63
CA ASN A 2 -13.78 -5.83 -62.88
C ASN A 2 -13.01 -4.76 -63.70
N THR A 3 -11.76 -4.95 -64.14
CA THR A 3 -10.74 -6.00 -63.85
C THR A 3 -9.36 -5.57 -64.39
N MET A 4 -8.28 -5.90 -63.67
CA MET A 4 -6.89 -6.27 -64.09
C MET A 4 -6.16 -5.69 -65.35
N THR A 5 -4.81 -5.79 -65.27
CA THR A 5 -3.75 -5.67 -66.31
C THR A 5 -3.17 -4.27 -66.57
N GLY A 6 -1.84 -4.09 -66.72
CA GLY A 6 -0.71 -5.02 -66.54
C GLY A 6 0.68 -4.36 -66.70
N ASP A 7 1.75 -5.01 -66.22
CA ASP A 7 3.17 -4.56 -66.26
C ASP A 7 3.89 -4.88 -67.60
N PRO A 8 4.85 -4.06 -68.06
CA PRO A 8 6.22 -4.59 -68.19
C PRO A 8 7.42 -3.62 -67.95
N ARG A 9 8.11 -3.81 -66.82
CA ARG A 9 9.59 -3.89 -66.62
C ARG A 9 10.55 -2.67 -66.79
N ASN A 10 11.52 -2.64 -65.85
CA ASN A 10 12.86 -1.99 -65.86
C ASN A 10 12.92 -0.44 -65.71
N THR A 11 13.89 0.17 -65.00
CA THR A 11 15.18 -0.27 -64.39
C THR A 11 15.49 0.43 -63.04
N ASP A 12 16.35 -0.21 -62.24
CA ASP A 12 17.27 0.31 -61.18
C ASP A 12 16.71 0.95 -59.89
N GLY A 13 17.41 0.73 -58.76
CA GLY A 13 16.97 1.23 -57.42
C GLY A 13 17.65 0.68 -56.15
N HIS A 14 18.70 -0.16 -56.24
CA HIS A 14 19.44 -0.77 -55.11
C HIS A 14 18.68 -1.77 -54.20
N GLN A 15 19.44 -2.63 -53.50
CA GLN A 15 18.94 -3.84 -52.81
C GLN A 15 19.30 -3.87 -51.32
N ALA A 16 18.37 -4.35 -50.49
CA ALA A 16 18.66 -4.88 -49.16
C ALA A 16 18.98 -6.39 -49.23
N SER A 17 20.00 -6.86 -48.49
CA SER A 17 20.48 -8.25 -48.44
C SER A 17 21.65 -8.34 -47.42
N ARG A 18 21.82 -9.35 -46.55
CA ARG A 18 21.19 -10.68 -46.45
C ARG A 18 21.24 -11.25 -45.01
N ARG A 19 20.51 -12.35 -44.77
CA ARG A 19 20.59 -13.21 -43.55
C ARG A 19 21.42 -14.49 -43.82
N ARG A 20 21.94 -15.08 -42.72
CA ARG A 20 22.32 -16.50 -42.49
C ARG A 20 23.67 -17.08 -42.98
N PHE A 21 24.52 -17.39 -42.00
CA PHE A 21 25.01 -18.74 -41.62
C PHE A 21 25.64 -19.68 -42.68
N LEU A 22 26.94 -19.99 -42.52
CA LEU A 22 27.44 -21.20 -41.83
C LEU A 22 28.98 -21.14 -41.68
N GLY A 23 29.52 -21.76 -40.62
CA GLY A 23 30.94 -21.60 -40.21
C GLY A 23 31.87 -22.76 -40.55
N ALA A 24 33.13 -22.65 -40.13
CA ALA A 24 34.10 -23.73 -39.96
C ALA A 24 35.28 -23.26 -39.07
N ALA A 25 35.88 -24.16 -38.30
CA ALA A 25 37.05 -23.87 -37.47
C ALA A 25 38.37 -24.29 -38.16
N ALA A 26 39.47 -23.61 -37.83
CA ALA A 26 40.83 -24.05 -38.15
C ALA A 26 41.83 -23.55 -37.10
N ALA A 27 42.66 -24.45 -36.56
CA ALA A 27 43.76 -24.09 -35.66
C ALA A 27 45.05 -23.83 -36.46
N GLY A 28 45.92 -22.95 -35.96
CA GLY A 28 47.21 -22.65 -36.57
C GLY A 28 48.28 -22.29 -35.55
N ALA A 29 49.16 -23.24 -35.22
CA ALA A 29 50.29 -23.00 -34.33
C ALA A 29 51.54 -22.59 -35.12
N LEU A 30 52.23 -21.53 -34.66
CA LEU A 30 53.56 -21.14 -35.12
C LEU A 30 54.38 -20.64 -33.92
N ALA A 31 55.64 -21.08 -33.82
CA ALA A 31 56.60 -20.64 -32.81
C ALA A 31 57.83 -20.05 -33.52
N GLY A 32 58.33 -18.88 -33.07
CA GLY A 32 59.30 -18.15 -33.89
C GLY A 32 59.99 -16.89 -33.34
N VAL A 33 60.38 -16.87 -32.05
CA VAL A 33 61.50 -16.06 -31.51
C VAL A 33 61.48 -14.51 -31.68
N GLY A 34 61.44 -13.80 -30.54
CA GLY A 34 62.40 -12.71 -30.28
C GLY A 34 61.89 -11.26 -30.31
N GLY A 35 61.41 -10.78 -29.16
CA GLY A 35 61.21 -9.34 -28.91
C GLY A 35 60.95 -9.08 -27.42
N LEU A 36 61.92 -8.49 -26.71
CA LEU A 36 61.76 -8.14 -25.30
C LEU A 36 61.05 -6.79 -25.15
N GLY A 37 59.77 -6.85 -24.79
CA GLY A 37 59.03 -5.73 -24.20
C GLY A 37 58.23 -6.27 -23.02
N SER A 38 58.34 -5.63 -21.85
CA SER A 38 57.59 -6.03 -20.65
C SER A 38 56.14 -5.55 -20.76
N ALA A 39 55.33 -6.27 -21.52
CA ALA A 39 53.89 -6.25 -21.32
C ALA A 39 53.59 -6.96 -20.00
N THR A 40 53.00 -6.26 -19.05
CA THR A 40 52.28 -6.88 -17.94
C THR A 40 51.19 -7.75 -18.52
N ALA A 41 51.17 -9.04 -18.19
CA ALA A 41 50.00 -9.86 -18.48
C ALA A 41 48.86 -9.33 -17.60
N GLN A 42 47.87 -8.69 -18.21
CA GLN A 42 46.59 -8.49 -17.56
C GLN A 42 45.99 -9.88 -17.35
N SER A 43 45.57 -10.16 -16.12
CA SER A 43 44.67 -11.28 -15.84
C SER A 43 43.36 -11.07 -16.62
N GLU A 44 42.77 -12.15 -17.11
CA GLU A 44 41.35 -12.10 -17.49
C GLU A 44 40.54 -11.78 -16.22
N PRO A 45 39.47 -10.97 -16.30
CA PRO A 45 38.69 -10.61 -15.12
C PRO A 45 38.00 -11.82 -14.51
N GLU A 46 37.89 -11.86 -13.19
CA GLU A 46 37.24 -12.95 -12.47
C GLU A 46 35.72 -12.93 -12.71
N GLU A 47 35.14 -14.08 -13.06
CA GLU A 47 33.77 -14.15 -13.57
C GLU A 47 32.76 -14.51 -12.48
N ILE A 48 31.87 -13.56 -12.19
CA ILE A 48 30.68 -13.73 -11.34
C ILE A 48 29.50 -14.02 -12.27
N ARG A 49 28.65 -14.97 -11.91
CA ARG A 49 27.44 -15.32 -12.68
C ARG A 49 26.20 -15.21 -11.82
N LEU A 50 25.22 -14.46 -12.33
CA LEU A 50 23.91 -14.26 -11.72
C LEU A 50 22.81 -14.69 -12.71
N GLY A 51 21.61 -14.93 -12.21
CA GLY A 51 20.37 -14.84 -12.97
C GLY A 51 19.47 -13.78 -12.36
N GLY A 52 18.80 -12.97 -13.19
CA GLY A 52 17.87 -11.95 -12.75
C GLY A 52 16.43 -12.39 -12.94
N GLU A 53 15.67 -12.39 -11.85
CA GLU A 53 14.21 -12.52 -11.81
C GLU A 53 13.65 -11.58 -10.73
N ILE A 54 12.41 -11.14 -10.86
CA ILE A 54 11.79 -10.15 -9.94
C ILE A 54 11.80 -10.55 -8.45
N ALA A 55 12.05 -11.81 -8.10
CA ALA A 55 12.20 -12.29 -6.73
C ALA A 55 13.63 -12.10 -6.16
N GLY A 56 14.61 -11.77 -6.99
CA GLY A 56 15.99 -11.50 -6.55
C GLY A 56 17.08 -11.94 -7.54
N TRP A 57 18.32 -11.64 -7.20
CA TRP A 57 19.49 -12.10 -7.95
C TRP A 57 19.86 -13.53 -7.57
N GLN A 58 19.58 -14.49 -8.45
CA GLN A 58 19.98 -15.89 -8.28
C GLN A 58 21.48 -16.07 -8.54
N GLY A 59 22.27 -16.32 -7.51
CA GLY A 59 23.69 -16.64 -7.66
C GLY A 59 23.92 -17.95 -8.42
N ARG A 60 24.81 -17.95 -9.42
CA ARG A 60 25.09 -19.10 -10.30
C ARG A 60 26.55 -19.55 -10.29
N ALA A 61 27.51 -18.63 -10.16
CA ALA A 61 28.94 -18.92 -9.98
C ALA A 61 29.66 -17.67 -9.42
N PRO A 62 30.79 -17.80 -8.69
CA PRO A 62 31.45 -19.04 -8.27
C PRO A 62 30.59 -19.91 -7.35
N ASP A 63 31.02 -21.15 -7.09
CA ASP A 63 30.31 -22.11 -6.22
C ASP A 63 29.97 -21.52 -4.84
N ALA A 64 30.72 -20.53 -4.38
CA ALA A 64 30.55 -19.81 -3.12
C ALA A 64 29.35 -18.84 -3.07
N ILE A 65 28.61 -18.65 -4.17
CA ILE A 65 27.32 -17.93 -4.22
C ILE A 65 26.21 -18.76 -4.91
N ALA A 66 26.48 -20.02 -5.24
CA ALA A 66 25.66 -20.78 -6.18
C ALA A 66 24.38 -21.33 -5.53
N GLY A 67 23.23 -20.73 -5.85
CA GLY A 67 21.92 -21.06 -5.27
C GLY A 67 21.48 -20.14 -4.12
N GLU A 68 22.22 -19.07 -3.86
CA GLU A 68 21.81 -17.98 -2.96
C GLU A 68 20.98 -16.95 -3.74
N THR A 69 19.94 -16.40 -3.12
CA THR A 69 19.23 -15.20 -3.60
C THR A 69 19.94 -13.97 -3.03
N ASN A 70 20.17 -12.94 -3.85
CA ASN A 70 20.86 -11.70 -3.47
C ASN A 70 22.23 -11.89 -2.76
N PRO A 71 23.11 -12.79 -3.27
CA PRO A 71 24.37 -13.13 -2.61
C PRO A 71 25.31 -11.95 -2.40
N THR A 72 26.01 -11.92 -1.27
CA THR A 72 27.05 -10.91 -1.03
C THR A 72 28.25 -11.16 -1.95
N LEU A 73 28.56 -10.21 -2.83
CA LEU A 73 29.72 -10.27 -3.70
C LEU A 73 30.97 -9.86 -2.92
N ASN A 74 31.73 -10.87 -2.50
CA ASN A 74 33.01 -10.71 -1.80
C ASN A 74 34.14 -10.50 -2.84
N LEU A 75 34.73 -9.30 -2.88
CA LEU A 75 35.67 -8.85 -3.92
C LEU A 75 37.02 -8.41 -3.35
N GLU A 76 38.13 -8.73 -4.03
CA GLU A 76 39.45 -8.19 -3.68
C GLU A 76 39.64 -6.76 -4.25
N PRO A 77 39.96 -5.74 -3.43
CA PRO A 77 40.11 -4.36 -3.90
C PRO A 77 41.26 -4.20 -4.90
N GLY A 78 40.95 -3.71 -6.10
CA GLY A 78 41.88 -3.54 -7.21
C GLY A 78 41.95 -4.72 -8.19
N THR A 79 41.19 -5.81 -7.95
CA THR A 79 41.01 -6.89 -8.92
C THR A 79 39.92 -6.53 -9.94
N ASP A 80 40.12 -6.92 -11.21
CA ASP A 80 39.13 -6.76 -12.27
C ASP A 80 38.14 -7.94 -12.26
N TYR A 81 36.84 -7.63 -12.20
CA TYR A 81 35.74 -8.59 -12.18
C TYR A 81 34.83 -8.42 -13.40
N ARG A 82 34.14 -9.49 -13.78
CA ARG A 82 33.05 -9.47 -14.76
C ARG A 82 31.82 -10.19 -14.21
N ILE A 83 30.76 -9.43 -13.92
CA ILE A 83 29.41 -9.99 -13.73
C ILE A 83 28.87 -10.36 -15.11
N VAL A 84 28.43 -11.61 -15.28
CA VAL A 84 27.69 -12.10 -16.45
C VAL A 84 26.33 -12.59 -15.96
N TRP A 85 25.25 -11.95 -16.38
CA TRP A 85 23.92 -12.23 -15.85
C TRP A 85 22.94 -12.66 -16.93
N GLU A 86 22.03 -13.58 -16.58
CA GLU A 86 20.99 -14.14 -17.46
C GLU A 86 19.59 -13.73 -16.97
N ASN A 87 18.76 -13.19 -17.85
CA ASN A 87 17.37 -12.82 -17.58
C ASN A 87 16.50 -14.10 -17.51
N LEU A 88 15.93 -14.41 -16.36
CA LEU A 88 15.26 -15.69 -16.08
C LEU A 88 13.74 -15.67 -16.27
N ASP A 89 13.10 -14.50 -16.15
CA ASP A 89 11.63 -14.33 -16.18
C ASP A 89 11.11 -13.59 -17.43
N GLY A 90 12.00 -12.90 -18.16
CA GLY A 90 11.72 -12.08 -19.32
C GLY A 90 11.40 -10.62 -19.04
N MET A 91 11.37 -10.16 -17.79
CA MET A 91 11.07 -8.78 -17.38
C MET A 91 12.23 -7.82 -17.72
N GLY A 92 12.03 -6.52 -17.51
CA GLY A 92 13.07 -5.50 -17.75
C GLY A 92 14.09 -5.45 -16.63
N HIS A 93 15.30 -5.96 -16.87
CA HIS A 93 16.36 -6.05 -15.86
C HIS A 93 17.66 -5.37 -16.32
N ASN A 94 18.44 -4.82 -15.38
CA ASN A 94 19.85 -4.48 -15.55
C ASN A 94 20.67 -4.82 -14.30
N VAL A 95 21.99 -4.71 -14.35
CA VAL A 95 22.85 -4.68 -13.15
C VAL A 95 23.47 -3.30 -13.04
N ALA A 96 23.30 -2.64 -11.89
CA ALA A 96 23.98 -1.41 -11.52
C ALA A 96 24.79 -1.64 -10.22
N LEU A 97 26.06 -1.23 -10.22
CA LEU A 97 26.92 -1.20 -9.03
C LEU A 97 26.84 0.18 -8.39
N LEU A 98 26.56 0.23 -7.09
CA LEU A 98 26.45 1.47 -6.32
C LEU A 98 27.62 1.62 -5.33
N ASP A 99 27.94 2.86 -4.97
CA ASP A 99 28.69 3.13 -3.74
C ASP A 99 27.80 3.26 -2.50
N ALA A 100 28.42 3.41 -1.33
CA ALA A 100 27.74 3.54 -0.04
C ALA A 100 26.86 4.80 0.09
N ASP A 101 27.04 5.78 -0.79
CA ASP A 101 26.19 6.99 -0.88
C ASP A 101 25.01 6.77 -1.87
N GLY A 102 24.90 5.58 -2.45
CA GLY A 102 23.87 5.18 -3.42
C GLY A 102 24.16 5.59 -4.87
N ALA A 103 25.30 6.22 -5.16
CA ALA A 103 25.59 6.72 -6.50
C ALA A 103 26.01 5.59 -7.45
N THR A 104 25.46 5.57 -8.66
CA THR A 104 25.80 4.52 -9.63
C THR A 104 27.24 4.67 -10.13
N LEU A 105 28.08 3.70 -9.81
CA LEU A 105 29.46 3.64 -10.26
C LEU A 105 29.56 3.16 -11.72
N GLU A 106 28.92 2.03 -12.02
CA GLU A 106 28.89 1.38 -13.35
C GLU A 106 27.58 0.57 -13.51
N ARG A 107 26.98 0.54 -14.70
CA ARG A 107 25.71 -0.21 -14.96
C ARG A 107 25.63 -0.85 -16.35
N THR A 108 24.74 -1.83 -16.53
CA THR A 108 24.31 -2.33 -17.85
C THR A 108 23.05 -1.59 -18.34
N GLU A 109 22.75 -1.70 -19.65
CA GLU A 109 21.45 -1.27 -20.18
C GLU A 109 20.33 -2.19 -19.64
N VAL A 110 19.09 -1.68 -19.58
CA VAL A 110 17.91 -2.51 -19.25
C VAL A 110 17.55 -3.38 -20.45
N MET A 111 17.40 -4.69 -20.22
CA MET A 111 17.02 -5.66 -21.24
C MET A 111 15.85 -6.54 -20.80
N SER A 112 15.05 -6.96 -21.77
CA SER A 112 13.92 -7.88 -21.56
C SER A 112 14.03 -9.11 -22.47
N GLY A 113 13.50 -10.24 -21.99
CA GLY A 113 13.43 -11.51 -22.70
C GLY A 113 14.15 -12.65 -21.97
N GLU A 114 13.42 -13.73 -21.72
CA GLU A 114 13.87 -14.95 -21.05
C GLU A 114 15.08 -15.57 -21.79
N GLY A 115 16.12 -15.98 -21.03
CA GLY A 115 17.35 -16.56 -21.55
C GLY A 115 18.26 -15.58 -22.31
N THR A 116 18.03 -14.26 -22.19
CA THR A 116 18.95 -13.24 -22.69
C THR A 116 20.04 -12.92 -21.66
N THR A 117 21.22 -12.47 -22.12
CA THR A 117 22.39 -12.26 -21.24
C THR A 117 23.08 -10.93 -21.50
N GLN A 118 23.58 -10.32 -20.44
CA GLN A 118 24.46 -9.15 -20.47
C GLN A 118 25.66 -9.35 -19.53
N SER A 119 26.62 -8.43 -19.58
CA SER A 119 27.78 -8.46 -18.68
C SER A 119 28.35 -7.07 -18.38
N LEU A 120 28.71 -6.84 -17.13
CA LEU A 120 29.40 -5.65 -16.63
C LEU A 120 30.84 -6.04 -16.26
N THR A 121 31.85 -5.28 -16.69
CA THR A 121 33.27 -5.53 -16.37
C THR A 121 33.86 -4.31 -15.70
N PHE A 122 34.33 -4.46 -14.47
CA PHE A 122 34.69 -3.36 -13.57
C PHE A 122 35.91 -3.73 -12.71
N THR A 123 36.65 -2.74 -12.22
CA THR A 123 37.68 -2.95 -11.19
C THR A 123 37.05 -2.75 -9.81
N ALA A 124 37.19 -3.69 -8.89
CA ALA A 124 36.66 -3.58 -7.53
C ALA A 124 37.30 -2.41 -6.76
N ARG A 125 36.47 -1.59 -6.12
CA ARG A 125 36.86 -0.38 -5.36
C ARG A 125 36.20 -0.41 -4.00
N LYS A 126 36.90 0.07 -2.96
CA LYS A 126 36.36 0.18 -1.59
C LYS A 126 35.13 1.08 -1.42
N THR A 127 34.75 1.82 -2.47
CA THR A 127 33.52 2.60 -2.48
C THR A 127 32.30 1.73 -2.79
N MET A 128 32.47 0.63 -3.55
CA MET A 128 31.38 -0.27 -3.93
C MET A 128 30.76 -0.91 -2.68
N ALA A 129 29.45 -0.77 -2.53
CA ALA A 129 28.70 -1.26 -1.37
C ALA A 129 27.56 -2.21 -1.77
N GLU A 130 26.97 -2.03 -2.95
CA GLU A 130 25.81 -2.80 -3.41
C GLU A 130 25.82 -3.05 -4.92
N TYR A 131 25.03 -4.03 -5.35
CA TYR A 131 24.59 -4.18 -6.73
C TYR A 131 23.07 -4.39 -6.78
N ILE A 132 22.40 -3.69 -7.69
CA ILE A 132 20.93 -3.69 -7.82
C ILE A 132 20.47 -3.94 -9.26
N CYS A 133 19.20 -4.34 -9.41
CA CYS A 133 18.42 -4.10 -10.61
C CYS A 133 17.67 -2.77 -10.44
N GLU A 134 17.92 -1.77 -11.27
CA GLU A 134 17.32 -0.44 -11.09
C GLU A 134 15.77 -0.48 -11.18
N PRO A 135 15.15 -1.22 -12.13
CA PRO A 135 13.69 -1.41 -12.16
C PRO A 135 13.05 -2.22 -11.02
N HIS A 136 13.85 -2.91 -10.19
CA HIS A 136 13.35 -3.87 -9.18
C HIS A 136 14.18 -3.79 -7.88
N SER A 137 14.60 -2.57 -7.49
CA SER A 137 15.65 -2.35 -6.49
C SER A 137 15.26 -2.69 -5.04
N GLY A 138 13.97 -2.95 -4.78
CA GLY A 138 13.46 -3.46 -3.50
C GLY A 138 13.66 -4.98 -3.30
N THR A 139 13.69 -5.77 -4.39
CA THR A 139 13.82 -7.24 -4.31
C THR A 139 15.11 -7.77 -4.94
N MET A 140 15.66 -7.09 -5.94
CA MET A 140 16.86 -7.49 -6.67
C MET A 140 18.07 -6.63 -6.27
N ARG A 141 18.50 -6.80 -5.02
CA ARG A 141 19.56 -6.02 -4.36
C ARG A 141 20.45 -6.95 -3.54
N GLY A 142 21.76 -6.91 -3.76
CA GLY A 142 22.73 -7.65 -2.95
C GLY A 142 23.93 -6.79 -2.56
N ALA A 143 24.56 -7.13 -1.44
CA ALA A 143 25.72 -6.39 -0.93
C ALA A 143 27.01 -6.69 -1.71
N VAL A 144 27.97 -5.75 -1.65
CA VAL A 144 29.34 -5.91 -2.13
C VAL A 144 30.29 -5.71 -0.96
N ALA A 145 30.98 -6.78 -0.54
CA ALA A 145 31.99 -6.73 0.51
C ALA A 145 33.39 -6.64 -0.11
N VAL A 146 34.18 -5.62 0.26
CA VAL A 146 35.50 -5.34 -0.34
C VAL A 146 36.60 -5.44 0.72
N ASP A 147 36.99 -6.67 1.01
CA ASP A 147 37.77 -7.05 2.19
C ASP A 147 39.25 -6.66 2.12
N GLU A 148 39.87 -6.36 3.27
CA GLU A 148 41.34 -6.43 3.43
C GLU A 148 41.70 -7.65 4.28
N GLY A 149 42.66 -8.45 3.79
CA GLY A 149 42.97 -9.78 4.35
C GLY A 149 43.27 -9.80 5.85
N SER A 150 42.26 -10.21 6.63
CA SER A 150 42.22 -10.62 8.05
C SER A 150 43.37 -10.19 8.99
N VAL A 151 42.99 -9.48 10.05
CA VAL A 151 43.64 -9.61 11.37
C VAL A 151 42.58 -9.70 12.47
N ALA A 152 42.86 -10.47 13.52
CA ALA A 152 41.85 -10.98 14.44
C ALA A 152 41.50 -10.04 15.61
N GLU A 153 40.43 -10.42 16.31
CA GLU A 153 39.89 -9.87 17.57
C GLU A 153 40.95 -9.25 18.52
N THR A 154 40.62 -8.14 19.19
CA THR A 154 40.21 -8.23 20.61
C THR A 154 39.74 -6.92 21.23
N ASP A 155 38.82 -7.12 22.19
CA ASP A 155 38.59 -6.38 23.45
C ASP A 155 37.36 -5.47 23.52
N THR A 156 36.56 -5.69 24.57
CA THR A 156 35.26 -5.06 24.82
C THR A 156 35.35 -4.10 26.00
N THR A 157 34.79 -2.91 25.85
CA THR A 157 34.48 -2.03 26.99
C THR A 157 33.06 -1.49 26.86
N GLU A 158 32.17 -2.01 27.70
CA GLU A 158 30.81 -1.50 27.87
C GLU A 158 30.83 -0.04 28.37
N SER A 159 29.85 0.74 27.93
CA SER A 159 29.47 1.99 28.57
C SER A 159 27.94 2.11 28.50
N GLU A 160 27.25 1.65 29.55
CA GLU A 160 25.79 1.73 29.63
C GLU A 160 25.30 3.19 29.58
N ALA A 161 24.47 3.48 28.59
CA ALA A 161 23.39 4.47 28.68
C ALA A 161 22.12 3.72 28.25
N GLY A 162 21.12 3.65 29.13
CA GLY A 162 19.99 2.75 28.94
C GLY A 162 18.90 3.29 28.03
N SER A 163 18.46 2.47 27.07
CA SER A 163 17.07 2.47 26.59
C SER A 163 16.44 1.12 26.97
N SER A 164 15.12 1.10 27.13
CA SER A 164 14.34 -0.07 27.54
C SER A 164 13.23 -0.32 26.54
N GLY A 165 13.27 -1.44 25.81
CA GLY A 165 12.22 -1.74 24.82
C GLY A 165 12.39 -3.00 23.96
N SER A 166 13.55 -3.66 23.91
CA SER A 166 13.67 -4.94 23.20
C SER A 166 14.80 -5.81 23.73
N ALA A 167 14.48 -7.04 24.14
CA ALA A 167 15.46 -8.07 24.47
C ALA A 167 15.66 -8.97 23.24
N GLY A 168 16.89 -9.03 22.71
CA GLY A 168 17.22 -9.78 21.49
C GLY A 168 16.77 -11.25 21.51
N GLY A 169 16.30 -11.72 20.36
CA GLY A 169 15.50 -12.93 20.19
C GLY A 169 14.30 -12.69 19.26
N PRO A 170 13.80 -13.74 18.57
CA PRO A 170 12.67 -13.64 17.65
C PRO A 170 11.38 -13.23 18.36
N VAL A 171 10.42 -12.72 17.59
CA VAL A 171 9.08 -12.31 18.11
C VAL A 171 8.44 -13.48 18.89
N PRO A 172 7.96 -13.26 20.13
CA PRO A 172 7.31 -14.30 20.92
C PRO A 172 6.12 -14.93 20.19
N GLN A 173 5.88 -16.22 20.41
CA GLN A 173 4.75 -16.95 19.81
C GLN A 173 3.56 -16.95 20.77
N GLY A 174 2.49 -16.28 20.36
CA GLY A 174 1.29 -16.04 21.15
C GLY A 174 0.19 -17.09 20.94
N PRO A 175 -1.10 -16.73 21.11
CA PRO A 175 -2.20 -17.68 20.98
C PRO A 175 -2.43 -18.15 19.54
N THR A 176 -2.91 -19.39 19.39
CA THR A 176 -3.26 -19.97 18.10
C THR A 176 -4.72 -19.70 17.73
N VAL A 177 -4.95 -18.93 16.66
CA VAL A 177 -6.26 -18.67 16.06
C VAL A 177 -6.58 -19.70 14.96
N ALA A 178 -7.78 -19.64 14.39
CA ALA A 178 -8.11 -20.29 13.12
C ALA A 178 -8.88 -19.32 12.21
N LEU A 179 -8.94 -19.62 10.91
CA LEU A 179 -9.62 -18.80 9.91
C LEU A 179 -10.86 -19.51 9.35
N GLU A 180 -11.98 -18.78 9.28
CA GLU A 180 -13.17 -19.20 8.54
C GLU A 180 -13.39 -18.26 7.34
N THR A 181 -13.14 -18.73 6.13
CA THR A 181 -13.35 -17.96 4.89
C THR A 181 -14.83 -17.64 4.67
N VAL A 182 -15.26 -16.42 5.03
CA VAL A 182 -16.64 -15.98 4.87
C VAL A 182 -16.95 -15.54 3.43
N ALA A 183 -15.97 -15.03 2.69
CA ALA A 183 -16.13 -14.64 1.29
C ALA A 183 -14.82 -14.76 0.50
N GLY A 184 -14.90 -14.89 -0.83
CA GLY A 184 -13.73 -15.01 -1.69
C GLY A 184 -14.01 -14.79 -3.17
N GLY A 185 -12.93 -14.64 -3.95
CA GLY A 185 -12.97 -14.33 -5.38
C GLY A 185 -12.84 -12.84 -5.71
N PHE A 186 -12.43 -12.03 -4.75
CA PHE A 186 -11.99 -10.63 -4.93
C PHE A 186 -10.69 -10.58 -5.76
N GLN A 187 -10.27 -9.40 -6.23
CA GLN A 187 -8.91 -9.22 -6.75
C GLN A 187 -7.96 -8.88 -5.61
N VAL A 188 -8.22 -7.78 -4.92
CA VAL A 188 -7.51 -7.35 -3.71
C VAL A 188 -8.55 -6.66 -2.81
N PRO A 189 -9.06 -7.34 -1.77
CA PRO A 189 -10.01 -6.73 -0.86
C PRO A 189 -9.27 -5.69 0.00
N THR A 190 -9.54 -4.41 -0.20
CA THR A 190 -8.79 -3.29 0.38
C THR A 190 -9.36 -2.78 1.69
N ASP A 191 -10.65 -2.99 1.95
CA ASP A 191 -11.32 -2.46 3.14
C ASP A 191 -12.59 -3.26 3.49
N PHE A 192 -12.99 -3.25 4.75
CA PHE A 192 -14.16 -3.95 5.28
C PHE A 192 -14.95 -3.07 6.24
N ALA A 193 -16.26 -2.95 5.99
CA ALA A 193 -17.16 -2.16 6.82
C ALA A 193 -18.51 -2.85 7.06
N THR A 194 -19.04 -2.70 8.27
CA THR A 194 -20.48 -2.82 8.57
C THR A 194 -21.13 -1.43 8.48
N ALA A 195 -22.47 -1.39 8.39
CA ALA A 195 -23.21 -0.13 8.36
C ALA A 195 -24.20 -0.08 9.53
N PRO A 196 -24.31 1.04 10.28
CA PRO A 196 -25.24 1.15 11.41
C PRO A 196 -26.69 0.79 11.02
N GLY A 197 -27.23 -0.23 11.68
CA GLY A 197 -28.58 -0.78 11.43
C GLY A 197 -28.66 -1.89 10.37
N ASP A 198 -27.53 -2.34 9.80
CA ASP A 198 -27.48 -3.29 8.69
C ASP A 198 -26.61 -4.53 9.03
N ASP A 199 -27.23 -5.70 9.13
CA ASP A 199 -26.54 -6.98 9.40
C ASP A 199 -25.57 -7.42 8.28
N ARG A 200 -25.39 -6.61 7.22
CA ARG A 200 -24.52 -6.92 6.06
C ARG A 200 -23.11 -6.38 6.25
N GLN A 201 -22.16 -7.24 5.92
CA GLN A 201 -20.74 -6.91 5.79
C GLN A 201 -20.46 -6.47 4.35
N PHE A 202 -19.77 -5.35 4.19
CA PHE A 202 -19.38 -4.77 2.90
C PHE A 202 -17.87 -4.93 2.72
N VAL A 203 -17.46 -5.39 1.54
CA VAL A 203 -16.06 -5.61 1.18
C VAL A 203 -15.72 -4.75 -0.02
N VAL A 204 -14.74 -3.88 0.15
CA VAL A 204 -14.17 -3.05 -0.92
C VAL A 204 -13.11 -3.87 -1.66
N ASP A 205 -13.16 -3.85 -2.99
CA ASP A 205 -12.19 -4.50 -3.88
C ASP A 205 -11.50 -3.40 -4.69
N LEU A 206 -10.16 -3.33 -4.65
CA LEU A 206 -9.32 -2.34 -5.36
C LEU A 206 -9.76 -2.01 -6.80
N PRO A 207 -10.31 -2.94 -7.62
CA PRO A 207 -10.86 -2.65 -8.94
C PRO A 207 -11.98 -1.62 -9.03
N GLY A 208 -12.41 -1.00 -7.92
CA GLY A 208 -13.49 -0.02 -7.91
C GLY A 208 -14.85 -0.67 -7.69
N ARG A 209 -14.94 -1.72 -6.85
CA ARG A 209 -16.21 -2.37 -6.53
C ARG A 209 -16.40 -2.55 -5.04
N ILE A 210 -17.64 -2.39 -4.59
CA ILE A 210 -18.08 -2.74 -3.24
C ILE A 210 -19.02 -3.93 -3.40
N TYR A 211 -18.79 -4.98 -2.62
CA TYR A 211 -19.62 -6.19 -2.58
C TYR A 211 -20.22 -6.36 -1.20
N THR A 212 -21.36 -7.04 -1.12
CA THR A 212 -21.87 -7.58 0.15
C THR A 212 -21.34 -8.98 0.39
N VAL A 213 -21.17 -9.40 1.65
CA VAL A 213 -21.07 -10.82 2.01
C VAL A 213 -22.47 -11.44 1.98
N ALA A 214 -22.62 -12.62 1.37
CA ALA A 214 -23.90 -13.31 1.31
C ALA A 214 -24.24 -14.01 2.62
N SER A 215 -25.52 -14.04 3.00
CA SER A 215 -26.02 -14.59 4.28
C SER A 215 -25.88 -16.11 4.48
N GLY A 216 -25.24 -16.80 3.54
CA GLY A 216 -24.83 -18.21 3.65
C GLY A 216 -23.33 -18.42 3.37
N GLY A 217 -22.53 -17.36 3.45
CA GLY A 217 -21.14 -17.32 2.98
C GLY A 217 -21.02 -17.09 1.47
N GLY A 218 -19.85 -16.64 1.05
CA GLY A 218 -19.52 -16.25 -0.32
C GLY A 218 -19.71 -14.75 -0.58
N ARG A 219 -19.06 -14.26 -1.64
CA ARG A 219 -19.25 -12.89 -2.14
C ARG A 219 -20.64 -12.79 -2.80
N GLY A 220 -21.44 -11.83 -2.36
CA GLY A 220 -22.74 -11.49 -2.92
C GLY A 220 -22.64 -10.65 -4.20
N GLU A 221 -23.74 -10.01 -4.56
CA GLU A 221 -23.79 -9.09 -5.70
C GLU A 221 -23.02 -7.78 -5.42
N PRO A 222 -22.53 -7.07 -6.46
CA PRO A 222 -21.95 -5.74 -6.30
C PRO A 222 -23.01 -4.76 -5.76
N PHE A 223 -22.68 -4.07 -4.68
CA PHE A 223 -23.46 -2.94 -4.15
C PHE A 223 -23.20 -1.66 -4.96
N LEU A 224 -21.96 -1.47 -5.39
CA LEU A 224 -21.52 -0.32 -6.20
C LEU A 224 -20.35 -0.72 -7.12
N ASP A 225 -20.27 -0.06 -8.28
CA ASP A 225 -19.14 -0.10 -9.22
C ASP A 225 -18.77 1.36 -9.58
N VAL A 226 -17.54 1.75 -9.27
CA VAL A 226 -16.91 3.04 -9.59
C VAL A 226 -15.67 2.85 -10.48
N SER A 227 -15.51 1.67 -11.10
CA SER A 227 -14.34 1.35 -11.93
C SER A 227 -14.19 2.22 -13.20
N ASP A 228 -15.22 3.01 -13.53
CA ASP A 228 -15.25 4.02 -14.59
C ASP A 228 -14.69 5.41 -14.17
N ARG A 229 -14.46 5.61 -12.86
CA ARG A 229 -13.96 6.86 -12.26
C ARG A 229 -12.52 6.79 -11.79
N LEU A 230 -11.90 5.61 -11.81
CA LEU A 230 -10.55 5.42 -11.30
C LEU A 230 -9.48 5.93 -12.28
N ALA A 231 -8.35 6.35 -11.73
CA ALA A 231 -7.09 6.48 -12.47
C ALA A 231 -6.64 5.11 -13.02
N GLU A 232 -5.57 5.09 -13.82
CA GLU A 232 -4.95 3.81 -14.18
C GLU A 232 -4.39 3.13 -12.92
N ARG A 233 -4.91 1.93 -12.62
CA ARG A 233 -4.58 1.13 -11.43
C ARG A 233 -3.14 0.59 -11.50
N THR A 234 -2.18 1.43 -11.17
CA THR A 234 -0.76 1.12 -10.96
C THR A 234 -0.24 1.88 -9.75
N GLY A 235 0.71 1.30 -9.02
CA GLY A 235 0.98 1.69 -7.64
C GLY A 235 -0.14 1.24 -6.70
N GLU A 236 -0.36 1.98 -5.62
CA GLU A 236 -1.47 1.77 -4.66
C GLU A 236 -2.84 2.11 -5.26
N ARG A 237 -2.88 2.82 -6.40
CA ARG A 237 -4.07 3.49 -6.93
C ARG A 237 -5.28 2.55 -7.18
N GLY A 238 -6.43 2.90 -6.60
CA GLY A 238 -7.67 2.14 -6.71
C GLY A 238 -8.81 2.72 -5.87
N LEU A 239 -9.70 1.84 -5.38
CA LEU A 239 -10.70 2.16 -4.36
C LEU A 239 -10.18 1.62 -3.01
N LEU A 240 -10.04 2.52 -2.03
CA LEU A 240 -9.15 2.32 -0.87
C LEU A 240 -9.88 2.33 0.48
N GLY A 241 -10.95 3.12 0.62
CA GLY A 241 -11.67 3.27 1.88
C GLY A 241 -13.19 3.41 1.71
N LEU A 242 -13.95 2.94 2.70
CA LEU A 242 -15.40 3.00 2.85
C LEU A 242 -15.79 3.27 4.31
N ALA A 243 -16.51 4.37 4.55
CA ALA A 243 -17.16 4.61 5.84
C ALA A 243 -18.68 4.84 5.66
N PHE A 244 -19.50 4.26 6.53
CA PHE A 244 -20.93 4.55 6.62
C PHE A 244 -21.18 5.65 7.66
N HIS A 245 -22.15 6.54 7.41
CA HIS A 245 -22.53 7.57 8.38
C HIS A 245 -23.04 6.93 9.69
N PRO A 246 -22.81 7.53 10.88
CA PRO A 246 -23.41 7.05 12.13
C PRO A 246 -24.95 6.92 12.03
N GLU A 247 -25.59 7.91 11.41
CA GLU A 247 -27.03 7.90 11.06
C GLU A 247 -27.37 7.21 9.70
N PHE A 248 -26.57 6.24 9.21
CA PHE A 248 -26.82 5.58 7.92
C PHE A 248 -28.24 5.04 7.78
N ASP A 249 -28.85 4.57 8.87
CA ASP A 249 -30.18 3.98 8.84
C ASP A 249 -31.30 5.00 8.56
N GLU A 250 -31.07 6.30 8.85
CA GLU A 250 -32.00 7.39 8.56
C GLU A 250 -31.64 8.14 7.27
N ASN A 251 -30.35 8.46 7.06
CA ASN A 251 -29.93 9.32 5.96
C ASN A 251 -29.42 8.56 4.72
N ARG A 252 -29.02 7.29 4.87
CA ARG A 252 -28.46 6.39 3.84
C ARG A 252 -27.15 6.88 3.20
N ARG A 253 -26.35 7.70 3.90
CA ARG A 253 -25.09 8.29 3.39
C ARG A 253 -23.87 7.42 3.74
N PHE A 254 -22.95 7.31 2.79
CA PHE A 254 -21.67 6.62 2.97
C PHE A 254 -20.59 7.33 2.12
N PHE A 255 -19.33 7.12 2.46
CA PHE A 255 -18.20 7.91 1.97
C PHE A 255 -17.11 6.97 1.45
N LEU A 256 -16.53 7.31 0.31
CA LEU A 256 -15.48 6.52 -0.35
C LEU A 256 -14.21 7.32 -0.53
N ARG A 257 -13.07 6.63 -0.42
CA ARG A 257 -11.71 7.12 -0.70
C ARG A 257 -11.18 6.42 -1.94
N TYR A 258 -10.89 7.14 -3.02
CA TYR A 258 -10.42 6.54 -4.28
C TYR A 258 -9.58 7.46 -5.17
N SER A 259 -8.64 6.84 -5.87
CA SER A 259 -7.74 7.45 -6.84
C SER A 259 -8.48 7.76 -8.14
N ALA A 260 -8.86 9.01 -8.35
CA ALA A 260 -9.47 9.48 -9.61
C ALA A 260 -8.40 10.02 -10.57
N PRO A 261 -8.66 10.10 -11.89
CA PRO A 261 -7.77 10.80 -12.82
C PRO A 261 -7.49 12.23 -12.34
N LEU A 262 -6.24 12.67 -12.54
CA LEU A 262 -5.73 13.98 -12.16
C LEU A 262 -6.66 15.12 -12.65
N ALA A 263 -6.89 16.12 -11.81
CA ALA A 263 -7.72 17.29 -12.13
C ALA A 263 -7.12 18.14 -13.27
N GLU A 264 -7.98 18.86 -14.01
CA GLU A 264 -7.55 19.69 -15.16
C GLU A 264 -6.71 20.93 -14.77
N ASP A 265 -6.68 21.28 -13.48
CA ASP A 265 -5.98 22.42 -12.89
C ASP A 265 -4.90 22.03 -11.86
N ALA A 266 -4.65 20.73 -11.65
CA ALA A 266 -3.53 20.21 -10.87
C ALA A 266 -2.19 20.32 -11.65
N PRO A 267 -1.03 20.15 -10.99
CA PRO A 267 0.27 20.19 -11.68
C PRO A 267 0.45 18.99 -12.63
N ASP A 268 0.88 19.23 -13.88
CA ASP A 268 1.09 18.20 -14.93
C ASP A 268 2.03 17.03 -14.52
N GLU A 269 2.82 17.22 -13.45
CA GLU A 269 3.81 16.27 -12.92
C GLU A 269 3.28 15.37 -11.79
N PHE A 270 2.04 15.58 -11.32
CA PHE A 270 1.39 14.76 -10.28
C PHE A 270 0.73 13.51 -10.88
N SER A 271 0.49 12.48 -10.08
CA SER A 271 0.06 11.17 -10.59
C SER A 271 -1.46 11.02 -10.75
N HIS A 272 -2.24 11.54 -9.81
CA HIS A 272 -3.69 11.39 -9.74
C HIS A 272 -4.30 12.33 -8.68
N THR A 273 -5.62 12.33 -8.54
CA THR A 273 -6.34 13.06 -7.48
C THR A 273 -7.07 12.06 -6.58
N GLU A 274 -6.71 11.95 -5.31
CA GLU A 274 -7.49 11.20 -4.33
C GLU A 274 -8.77 11.96 -3.97
N ARG A 275 -9.90 11.27 -4.10
CA ARG A 275 -11.22 11.82 -3.81
C ARG A 275 -11.81 11.18 -2.56
N LEU A 276 -12.23 12.03 -1.64
CA LEU A 276 -13.21 11.70 -0.63
C LEU A 276 -14.59 12.13 -1.13
N SER A 277 -15.44 11.17 -1.49
CA SER A 277 -16.79 11.43 -2.02
C SER A 277 -17.87 10.80 -1.17
N GLU A 278 -18.90 11.57 -0.85
CA GLU A 278 -20.17 11.07 -0.33
C GLU A 278 -21.02 10.44 -1.45
N PHE A 279 -21.72 9.37 -1.12
CA PHE A 279 -22.75 8.72 -1.93
C PHE A 279 -23.99 8.45 -1.07
N ARG A 280 -25.13 8.19 -1.71
CA ARG A 280 -26.37 7.83 -1.02
C ARG A 280 -26.92 6.48 -1.48
N ALA A 281 -27.13 5.56 -0.54
CA ALA A 281 -27.81 4.30 -0.79
C ALA A 281 -29.31 4.50 -1.04
N THR A 282 -29.96 3.51 -1.64
CA THR A 282 -31.42 3.48 -1.79
C THR A 282 -32.12 3.37 -0.42
N GLU A 283 -33.42 3.67 -0.35
CA GLU A 283 -34.18 3.64 0.93
C GLU A 283 -34.13 2.26 1.61
N ASP A 284 -34.09 1.19 0.81
CA ASP A 284 -33.96 -0.22 1.20
C ASP A 284 -32.49 -0.70 1.29
N ALA A 285 -31.53 0.20 1.07
CA ALA A 285 -30.09 -0.05 1.03
C ALA A 285 -29.63 -1.20 0.08
N THR A 286 -30.44 -1.61 -0.91
CA THR A 286 -30.06 -2.68 -1.86
C THR A 286 -29.12 -2.21 -2.97
N GLY A 287 -28.98 -0.90 -3.17
CA GLY A 287 -28.01 -0.30 -4.09
C GLY A 287 -27.78 1.18 -3.82
N VAL A 288 -27.30 1.91 -4.83
CA VAL A 288 -26.92 3.33 -4.73
C VAL A 288 -27.79 4.19 -5.64
N VAL A 289 -28.14 5.40 -5.18
CA VAL A 289 -28.94 6.37 -5.93
C VAL A 289 -28.09 6.95 -7.07
N GLU A 290 -28.56 6.80 -8.31
CA GLU A 290 -27.90 7.29 -9.52
C GLU A 290 -27.63 8.81 -9.43
N GLY A 291 -26.37 9.22 -9.58
CA GLY A 291 -25.96 10.63 -9.51
C GLY A 291 -25.98 11.24 -8.10
N SER A 292 -25.99 10.44 -7.03
CA SER A 292 -25.89 10.92 -5.64
C SER A 292 -24.48 11.30 -5.17
N GLU A 293 -23.47 11.08 -6.02
CA GLU A 293 -22.06 11.37 -5.74
C GLU A 293 -21.81 12.87 -5.48
N ARG A 294 -21.31 13.19 -4.29
CA ARG A 294 -20.89 14.52 -3.85
C ARG A 294 -19.44 14.43 -3.39
N VAL A 295 -18.50 14.81 -4.25
CA VAL A 295 -17.09 14.99 -3.87
C VAL A 295 -17.05 15.99 -2.71
N LEU A 296 -16.45 15.60 -1.59
CA LEU A 296 -16.26 16.45 -0.42
C LEU A 296 -14.91 17.14 -0.47
N LEU A 297 -13.86 16.34 -0.61
CA LEU A 297 -12.47 16.77 -0.68
C LEU A 297 -11.79 16.08 -1.87
N ALA A 298 -10.87 16.81 -2.51
CA ALA A 298 -9.97 16.32 -3.54
C ALA A 298 -8.56 16.78 -3.15
N VAL A 299 -7.60 15.85 -3.17
CA VAL A 299 -6.18 16.12 -2.91
C VAL A 299 -5.40 15.54 -4.09
N ASP A 300 -4.55 16.36 -4.70
CA ASP A 300 -3.70 15.91 -5.80
C ASP A 300 -2.46 15.23 -5.23
N GLU A 301 -2.22 13.98 -5.63
CA GLU A 301 -1.14 13.15 -5.11
C GLU A 301 0.09 13.24 -6.03
N PRO A 302 1.28 13.61 -5.51
CA PRO A 302 2.51 13.71 -6.28
C PRO A 302 2.85 12.40 -7.01
N THR A 303 2.78 11.26 -6.32
CA THR A 303 3.07 9.94 -6.89
C THR A 303 1.86 8.99 -6.82
N LYS A 304 2.11 7.71 -7.11
CA LYS A 304 1.14 6.60 -7.13
C LYS A 304 1.25 5.71 -5.88
N PHE A 305 1.98 6.17 -4.88
CA PHE A 305 2.34 5.49 -3.65
C PHE A 305 2.16 6.43 -2.46
N HIS A 306 2.13 5.86 -1.26
CA HIS A 306 1.77 6.53 -0.01
C HIS A 306 0.42 7.24 -0.13
N ASN A 307 -0.52 6.59 -0.81
CA ASN A 307 -1.88 7.06 -0.91
C ASN A 307 -2.55 7.03 0.47
N GLY A 308 -2.25 6.06 1.33
CA GLY A 308 -3.05 5.77 2.54
C GLY A 308 -4.50 5.46 2.17
N GLY A 309 -5.46 6.13 2.82
CA GLY A 309 -6.85 6.19 2.35
C GLY A 309 -7.88 5.44 3.19
N ALA A 310 -7.58 5.16 4.45
CA ALA A 310 -8.59 4.69 5.41
C ALA A 310 -9.60 5.80 5.74
N LEU A 311 -10.83 5.40 6.09
CA LEU A 311 -11.91 6.28 6.54
C LEU A 311 -12.53 5.72 7.82
N ALA A 312 -12.78 6.57 8.82
CA ALA A 312 -13.46 6.16 10.05
C ALA A 312 -14.29 7.31 10.62
N PHE A 313 -15.47 7.01 11.18
CA PHE A 313 -16.18 7.97 12.03
C PHE A 313 -15.67 7.86 13.47
N GLY A 314 -15.41 9.01 14.09
CA GLY A 314 -15.02 9.09 15.49
C GLY A 314 -16.20 8.94 16.46
N PRO A 315 -15.92 8.80 17.78
CA PRO A 315 -16.95 8.82 18.84
C PRO A 315 -17.57 10.21 19.05
N ASP A 316 -17.21 11.19 18.20
CA ASP A 316 -17.68 12.56 18.12
C ASP A 316 -18.46 12.85 16.82
N ASP A 317 -18.89 11.80 16.11
CA ASP A 317 -19.67 11.81 14.86
C ASP A 317 -19.00 12.49 13.64
N PHE A 318 -17.73 12.91 13.75
CA PHE A 318 -16.97 13.48 12.63
C PHE A 318 -16.25 12.41 11.81
N LEU A 319 -16.02 12.71 10.52
CA LEU A 319 -15.32 11.82 9.60
C LEU A 319 -13.81 12.09 9.64
N TYR A 320 -13.05 11.05 9.93
CA TYR A 320 -11.60 11.02 9.84
C TYR A 320 -11.16 10.39 8.52
N ALA A 321 -10.10 10.91 7.91
CA ALA A 321 -9.52 10.38 6.67
C ALA A 321 -7.98 10.42 6.71
N SER A 322 -7.33 9.33 6.29
CA SER A 322 -5.87 9.26 6.22
C SER A 322 -5.32 9.63 4.84
N TYR A 323 -4.19 10.33 4.82
CA TYR A 323 -3.42 10.70 3.63
C TYR A 323 -1.93 10.50 3.93
N GLY A 324 -1.21 9.74 3.10
CA GLY A 324 0.25 9.65 3.21
C GLY A 324 0.94 10.88 2.62
N ASP A 325 2.26 10.92 2.67
CA ASP A 325 3.11 12.06 2.31
C ASP A 325 3.13 12.41 0.80
N GLY A 326 2.49 11.61 -0.06
CA GLY A 326 2.46 11.77 -1.51
C GLY A 326 3.44 10.87 -2.27
N GLY A 327 4.34 10.19 -1.57
CA GLY A 327 5.13 9.06 -2.05
C GLY A 327 6.42 9.36 -2.81
N GLY A 328 7.21 8.31 -3.01
CA GLY A 328 8.60 8.38 -3.44
C GLY A 328 9.56 8.26 -2.25
N SER A 329 10.70 7.58 -2.43
CA SER A 329 11.67 7.45 -1.34
C SER A 329 12.35 8.80 -1.04
N ARG A 330 12.77 8.97 0.21
CA ARG A 330 13.57 10.11 0.70
C ARG A 330 12.84 11.45 0.68
N ASP A 331 11.53 11.46 0.45
CA ASP A 331 10.69 12.65 0.36
C ASP A 331 11.15 13.66 -0.71
N THR A 332 11.84 13.18 -1.76
CA THR A 332 12.42 14.03 -2.80
C THR A 332 11.64 13.96 -4.11
N GLY A 333 11.15 15.11 -4.56
CA GLY A 333 10.61 15.25 -5.92
C GLY A 333 9.62 16.41 -6.07
N PRO A 334 8.87 16.44 -7.19
CA PRO A 334 7.61 17.17 -7.31
C PRO A 334 6.71 17.03 -6.08
N GLY A 335 5.96 18.09 -5.77
CA GLY A 335 4.90 18.06 -4.75
C GLY A 335 5.33 17.87 -3.30
N HIS A 336 6.64 17.84 -2.99
CA HIS A 336 7.14 17.78 -1.63
C HIS A 336 7.46 19.18 -1.08
N ALA A 337 6.91 19.50 0.09
CA ALA A 337 7.16 20.74 0.81
C ALA A 337 8.62 20.83 1.32
N ALA A 338 9.05 22.04 1.64
CA ALA A 338 10.35 22.27 2.28
C ALA A 338 10.25 22.08 3.80
N ASP A 339 10.89 21.03 4.32
CA ASP A 339 10.85 20.68 5.74
C ASP A 339 11.57 21.70 6.66
N TRP A 340 11.23 21.65 7.96
CA TRP A 340 11.83 22.48 9.00
C TRP A 340 13.19 21.99 9.51
N TYR A 341 13.56 20.74 9.30
CA TYR A 341 14.80 20.15 9.82
C TYR A 341 15.90 20.15 8.78
N GLU A 342 16.82 21.14 8.82
CA GLU A 342 17.88 21.35 7.80
C GLU A 342 18.72 20.12 7.38
N ALA A 343 18.73 19.02 8.16
CA ALA A 343 19.45 17.79 7.84
C ALA A 343 18.66 16.81 6.95
N ASN A 344 17.33 16.87 6.92
CA ASN A 344 16.48 16.10 6.01
C ASN A 344 15.74 17.07 5.08
N THR A 345 15.86 16.88 3.76
CA THR A 345 15.29 17.80 2.77
C THR A 345 14.08 17.20 2.07
N GLY A 346 12.95 17.92 2.07
CA GLY A 346 11.67 17.43 1.57
C GLY A 346 10.85 16.76 2.68
N GLY A 347 9.55 16.60 2.48
CA GLY A 347 8.66 15.91 3.41
C GLY A 347 7.33 16.66 3.63
N ASN A 348 6.22 16.02 3.27
CA ASN A 348 4.90 16.64 3.47
C ASN A 348 4.31 16.40 4.86
N GLY A 349 4.68 15.31 5.56
CA GLY A 349 4.20 15.04 6.91
C GLY A 349 4.47 16.15 7.93
N GLN A 350 5.41 17.06 7.66
CA GLN A 350 5.69 18.21 8.51
C GLN A 350 5.09 19.54 8.02
N ASP A 351 4.57 19.63 6.80
CA ASP A 351 3.90 20.83 6.29
C ASP A 351 2.37 20.75 6.47
N VAL A 352 1.89 21.48 7.47
CA VAL A 352 0.45 21.66 7.72
C VAL A 352 -0.14 22.90 7.04
N THR A 353 0.63 23.57 6.15
CA THR A 353 0.34 24.94 5.69
C THR A 353 0.12 25.09 4.19
N GLU A 354 0.85 24.37 3.33
CA GLU A 354 0.65 24.42 1.88
C GLU A 354 -0.18 23.22 1.37
N ASN A 355 -0.23 22.11 2.12
CA ASN A 355 -0.90 20.87 1.70
C ASN A 355 -1.55 20.05 2.85
N LEU A 356 -2.16 18.90 2.51
CA LEU A 356 -2.93 18.01 3.39
C LEU A 356 -2.35 16.58 3.53
N LEU A 357 -1.15 16.33 2.98
CA LEU A 357 -0.51 15.02 2.94
C LEU A 357 0.23 14.71 4.26
N GLY A 358 0.58 13.44 4.47
CA GLY A 358 1.26 12.93 5.67
C GLY A 358 0.46 13.18 6.96
N SER A 359 -0.87 13.00 6.90
CA SER A 359 -1.81 13.47 7.90
C SER A 359 -3.00 12.54 8.17
N ILE A 360 -3.64 12.78 9.32
CA ILE A 360 -5.03 12.42 9.57
C ILE A 360 -5.85 13.72 9.58
N LEU A 361 -6.84 13.79 8.68
CA LEU A 361 -7.82 14.88 8.64
C LEU A 361 -9.06 14.54 9.47
N ARG A 362 -9.80 15.55 9.93
CA ARG A 362 -11.10 15.42 10.64
C ARG A 362 -12.06 16.50 10.16
N ILE A 363 -13.19 16.11 9.56
CA ILE A 363 -14.17 17.03 8.95
C ILE A 363 -15.61 16.75 9.41
N ASP A 364 -16.42 17.82 9.42
CA ASP A 364 -17.87 17.76 9.62
C ASP A 364 -18.57 17.59 8.26
N VAL A 365 -19.11 16.39 8.02
CA VAL A 365 -19.81 16.06 6.76
C VAL A 365 -21.28 16.48 6.73
N ASP A 366 -21.85 16.87 7.87
CA ASP A 366 -23.23 17.39 7.98
C ASP A 366 -23.28 18.91 7.82
N GLY A 367 -22.21 19.60 8.21
CA GLY A 367 -21.98 21.02 7.95
C GLY A 367 -21.58 21.33 6.50
N ALA A 368 -21.46 22.63 6.22
CA ALA A 368 -20.87 23.20 5.01
C ALA A 368 -20.34 24.60 5.34
N ASP A 369 -19.13 24.94 4.88
CA ASP A 369 -18.53 26.26 5.11
C ASP A 369 -18.15 26.98 3.80
N GLY A 370 -18.87 28.07 3.51
CA GLY A 370 -18.69 28.84 2.28
C GLY A 370 -19.03 28.01 1.05
N ASP A 371 -18.02 27.75 0.22
CA ASP A 371 -18.11 26.88 -0.95
C ASP A 371 -17.65 25.43 -0.65
N ARG A 372 -17.13 25.13 0.56
CA ARG A 372 -16.81 23.75 0.98
C ARG A 372 -18.11 22.97 1.26
N PRO A 373 -18.27 21.74 0.73
CA PRO A 373 -19.44 20.90 0.96
C PRO A 373 -19.44 20.19 2.32
N TYR A 374 -18.40 20.42 3.13
CA TYR A 374 -18.22 20.00 4.52
C TYR A 374 -17.86 21.24 5.36
N ALA A 375 -17.94 21.13 6.69
CA ALA A 375 -17.44 22.15 7.61
C ALA A 375 -16.21 21.64 8.39
N ILE A 376 -15.53 22.56 9.06
CA ILE A 376 -14.43 22.24 9.99
C ILE A 376 -15.00 22.23 11.42
N PRO A 377 -14.75 21.18 12.22
CA PRO A 377 -15.06 21.20 13.64
C PRO A 377 -14.34 22.34 14.36
N ASP A 378 -15.07 23.18 15.09
CA ASP A 378 -14.57 24.37 15.84
C ASP A 378 -13.36 24.07 16.77
N ASP A 379 -13.14 22.82 17.13
CA ASP A 379 -12.07 22.37 18.03
C ASP A 379 -10.89 21.65 17.35
N ASN A 380 -10.83 21.60 16.01
CA ASN A 380 -9.63 21.12 15.29
C ASN A 380 -8.38 21.96 15.66
N PRO A 381 -7.18 21.35 15.73
CA PRO A 381 -6.00 21.98 16.33
C PRO A 381 -5.49 23.24 15.60
N LEU A 382 -5.77 23.37 14.30
CA LEU A 382 -5.33 24.51 13.48
C LEU A 382 -6.48 25.49 13.15
N VAL A 383 -7.59 25.46 13.89
CA VAL A 383 -8.69 26.44 13.76
C VAL A 383 -8.27 27.77 14.38
N GLY A 384 -8.01 28.76 13.52
CA GLY A 384 -7.60 30.11 13.91
C GLY A 384 -6.09 30.30 14.16
N GLU A 385 -5.31 29.23 14.04
CA GLU A 385 -3.84 29.24 14.05
C GLU A 385 -3.28 29.19 12.62
N ALA A 386 -1.98 28.97 12.45
CA ALA A 386 -1.33 28.86 11.14
C ALA A 386 -1.35 27.42 10.61
N GLY A 387 -2.17 27.17 9.58
CA GLY A 387 -2.24 25.90 8.84
C GLY A 387 -3.61 25.68 8.20
N LEU A 388 -3.78 24.54 7.52
CA LEU A 388 -5.07 24.10 7.01
C LEU A 388 -5.87 23.45 8.14
N SER A 389 -7.08 23.95 8.41
CA SER A 389 -7.84 23.60 9.62
C SER A 389 -8.49 22.20 9.57
N GLU A 390 -8.40 21.52 8.43
CA GLU A 390 -8.76 20.12 8.18
C GLU A 390 -7.88 19.13 8.98
N HIS A 391 -6.61 19.48 9.23
CA HIS A 391 -5.63 18.65 9.95
C HIS A 391 -6.07 18.35 11.39
N TYR A 392 -6.17 17.07 11.75
CA TYR A 392 -6.32 16.61 13.14
C TYR A 392 -5.00 16.21 13.78
N ALA A 393 -4.12 15.57 12.99
CA ALA A 393 -2.75 15.24 13.35
C ALA A 393 -1.90 15.02 12.08
N TRP A 394 -0.58 15.12 12.20
CA TRP A 394 0.38 15.12 11.10
C TRP A 394 1.66 14.38 11.51
N GLY A 395 2.66 14.38 10.63
CA GLY A 395 3.93 13.69 10.84
C GLY A 395 3.89 12.22 10.50
N PHE A 396 3.02 11.81 9.57
CA PHE A 396 2.91 10.44 9.06
C PHE A 396 3.55 10.29 7.68
N ARG A 397 3.89 9.05 7.32
CA ARG A 397 4.46 8.64 6.04
C ARG A 397 3.41 8.06 5.09
N ASN A 398 2.87 6.90 5.43
CA ASN A 398 1.81 6.20 4.72
C ASN A 398 0.85 5.52 5.73
N PRO A 399 -0.07 6.29 6.34
CA PRO A 399 -1.06 5.81 7.31
C PRO A 399 -2.13 4.95 6.61
N TRP A 400 -1.79 3.69 6.31
CA TRP A 400 -2.56 2.80 5.45
C TRP A 400 -3.91 2.37 6.05
N ARG A 401 -3.93 2.03 7.34
CA ARG A 401 -5.16 1.67 8.07
C ARG A 401 -5.25 2.40 9.40
N MET A 402 -6.48 2.73 9.78
CA MET A 402 -6.79 3.33 11.07
C MET A 402 -8.14 2.85 11.59
N GLY A 403 -8.31 2.87 12.90
CA GLY A 403 -9.54 2.40 13.54
C GLY A 403 -9.71 2.91 14.96
N PHE A 404 -10.95 3.23 15.34
CA PHE A 404 -11.28 3.59 16.72
C PHE A 404 -11.51 2.34 17.58
N SER A 405 -10.90 2.28 18.76
CA SER A 405 -11.16 1.27 19.80
C SER A 405 -11.25 1.96 21.16
N ASP A 406 -12.33 1.71 21.91
CA ASP A 406 -12.69 2.43 23.15
C ASP A 406 -12.69 3.97 23.07
N GLY A 407 -12.82 4.52 21.85
CA GLY A 407 -12.79 5.96 21.55
C GLY A 407 -11.39 6.54 21.31
N GLU A 408 -10.34 5.73 21.45
CA GLU A 408 -8.97 6.05 21.03
C GLU A 408 -8.79 5.70 19.56
N LEU A 409 -8.11 6.56 18.79
CA LEU A 409 -7.76 6.31 17.39
C LEU A 409 -6.41 5.58 17.33
N TYR A 410 -6.35 4.49 16.59
CA TYR A 410 -5.10 3.82 16.23
C TYR A 410 -4.84 3.97 14.73
N VAL A 411 -3.60 4.24 14.35
CA VAL A 411 -3.14 4.35 12.95
C VAL A 411 -1.93 3.45 12.78
N ALA A 412 -1.93 2.62 11.74
CA ALA A 412 -0.73 1.90 11.31
C ALA A 412 -0.07 2.72 10.20
N ASP A 413 1.17 3.14 10.45
CA ASP A 413 1.97 3.93 9.51
C ASP A 413 3.11 3.07 8.95
N VAL A 414 3.16 2.97 7.62
CA VAL A 414 4.12 2.10 6.93
C VAL A 414 5.42 2.86 6.71
N GLY A 415 6.50 2.37 7.31
CA GLY A 415 7.83 2.97 7.27
C GLY A 415 8.54 2.81 5.92
N GLN A 416 9.78 3.29 5.84
CA GLN A 416 10.50 3.33 4.56
C GLN A 416 11.51 2.21 4.39
N SER A 417 12.26 1.85 5.41
CA SER A 417 13.56 1.19 5.22
C SER A 417 14.03 0.35 6.39
N ARG A 418 13.42 0.50 7.57
CA ARG A 418 13.93 -0.08 8.81
C ARG A 418 12.85 -0.57 9.75
N PHE A 419 11.82 0.23 10.00
CA PHE A 419 10.81 -0.02 11.03
C PHE A 419 9.40 0.21 10.51
N GLU A 420 8.45 -0.50 11.10
CA GLU A 420 7.01 -0.38 10.88
C GLU A 420 6.34 -0.04 12.22
N GLU A 421 5.32 0.81 12.23
CA GLU A 421 4.80 1.39 13.47
C GLU A 421 3.27 1.52 13.57
N VAL A 422 2.76 1.53 14.80
CA VAL A 422 1.35 1.82 15.11
C VAL A 422 1.27 2.90 16.17
N ASP A 423 0.57 3.98 15.85
CA ASP A 423 0.34 5.13 16.71
C ASP A 423 -1.00 5.05 17.45
N ARG A 424 -1.01 5.59 18.67
CA ARG A 424 -2.23 6.00 19.37
C ARG A 424 -2.45 7.49 19.15
N VAL A 425 -3.28 7.82 18.16
CA VAL A 425 -3.33 9.16 17.57
C VAL A 425 -4.23 10.10 18.35
N VAL A 426 -3.61 11.14 18.91
CA VAL A 426 -4.27 12.23 19.63
C VAL A 426 -4.28 13.53 18.82
N LYS A 427 -5.28 14.39 19.07
CA LYS A 427 -5.46 15.68 18.42
C LYS A 427 -4.25 16.61 18.60
N GLY A 428 -3.76 17.21 17.51
CA GLY A 428 -2.53 18.00 17.52
C GLY A 428 -1.29 17.13 17.79
N GLY A 429 -1.31 15.91 17.28
CA GLY A 429 -0.16 15.00 17.26
C GLY A 429 0.74 15.27 16.06
N ASN A 430 2.05 15.14 16.30
CA ASN A 430 3.09 15.09 15.28
C ASN A 430 3.88 13.79 15.51
N TYR A 431 3.82 12.83 14.58
CA TYR A 431 4.47 11.52 14.74
C TYR A 431 5.87 11.47 14.12
N GLY A 432 6.34 12.61 13.60
CA GLY A 432 7.77 12.82 13.36
C GLY A 432 8.32 12.28 12.05
N TRP A 433 7.54 11.68 11.15
CA TRP A 433 7.99 11.52 9.77
C TRP A 433 8.22 12.90 9.14
N ASN A 434 9.37 13.20 8.52
CA ASN A 434 10.46 12.32 8.08
C ASN A 434 11.79 12.55 8.85
N VAL A 435 11.73 12.72 10.16
CA VAL A 435 12.91 12.80 11.05
C VAL A 435 13.01 11.61 12.03
N LYS A 436 11.89 10.92 12.26
CA LYS A 436 11.79 9.60 12.91
C LYS A 436 11.19 8.56 11.95
N GLU A 437 11.45 7.28 12.25
CA GLU A 437 10.87 6.07 11.67
C GLU A 437 10.81 5.04 12.81
N GLY A 438 9.64 4.81 13.41
CA GLY A 438 9.53 4.25 14.76
C GLY A 438 10.07 5.23 15.83
N THR A 439 10.53 4.70 16.97
CA THR A 439 11.29 5.49 17.96
C THR A 439 12.67 5.94 17.46
N HIS A 440 13.07 5.54 16.25
CA HIS A 440 14.43 5.68 15.74
C HIS A 440 14.59 6.91 14.83
N CYS A 441 15.79 7.50 14.88
CA CYS A 441 16.16 8.57 13.98
C CYS A 441 16.25 8.09 12.53
N TYR A 442 15.68 8.86 11.61
CA TYR A 442 15.73 8.59 10.17
C TYR A 442 16.42 9.74 9.41
N SER A 443 17.01 9.44 8.25
CA SER A 443 17.58 10.47 7.38
C SER A 443 17.32 10.23 5.90
N THR A 444 16.73 11.22 5.23
CA THR A 444 16.59 11.22 3.77
C THR A 444 17.95 11.22 3.06
N ALA A 445 18.99 11.79 3.69
CA ALA A 445 20.37 11.76 3.18
C ALA A 445 21.02 10.36 3.24
N ASN A 446 20.65 9.51 4.19
CA ASN A 446 21.10 8.12 4.27
C ASN A 446 20.08 7.21 5.01
N PRO A 447 19.03 6.73 4.32
CA PRO A 447 18.03 5.84 4.94
C PRO A 447 18.62 4.46 5.32
N GLY A 448 19.76 4.10 4.71
CA GLY A 448 20.55 2.93 5.08
C GLY A 448 21.21 3.02 6.46
N ALA A 449 21.13 4.15 7.18
CA ALA A 449 21.69 4.34 8.53
C ALA A 449 20.69 4.99 9.50
N ILE A 450 20.85 4.70 10.79
CA ILE A 450 20.19 5.45 11.88
C ILE A 450 21.20 6.51 12.36
N PRO A 451 20.89 7.81 12.31
CA PRO A 451 21.71 8.86 12.92
C PRO A 451 21.80 8.73 14.45
N ASP A 452 22.92 9.18 15.03
CA ASP A 452 23.12 9.17 16.50
C ASP A 452 22.14 10.10 17.26
N GLU A 453 21.67 11.17 16.61
CA GLU A 453 20.78 12.19 17.18
C GLU A 453 19.75 12.67 16.14
N CYS A 454 18.51 12.87 16.58
CA CYS A 454 17.40 13.50 15.86
C CYS A 454 16.57 14.35 16.85
N PRO A 455 15.74 15.29 16.38
CA PRO A 455 14.92 16.12 17.26
C PRO A 455 13.74 15.34 17.88
N ASP A 456 13.50 15.55 19.18
CA ASP A 456 12.26 15.14 19.87
C ASP A 456 11.16 16.22 19.82
N SER A 457 11.44 17.37 19.19
CA SER A 457 10.49 18.48 19.02
C SER A 457 10.86 19.34 17.83
N THR A 458 9.88 20.03 17.24
CA THR A 458 10.15 21.07 16.22
C THR A 458 11.00 22.23 16.79
N PRO A 459 11.60 23.08 15.94
CA PRO A 459 12.21 24.34 16.35
C PRO A 459 11.22 25.24 17.12
N PRO A 460 11.67 26.03 18.11
CA PRO A 460 10.78 26.90 18.90
C PRO A 460 9.97 27.94 18.10
N ASP A 461 10.37 28.23 16.87
CA ASP A 461 9.68 29.09 15.91
C ASP A 461 8.75 28.33 14.94
N VAL A 462 8.85 27.00 14.86
CA VAL A 462 7.95 26.11 14.11
C VAL A 462 6.92 25.54 15.07
N ARG A 463 5.67 26.03 14.98
CA ARG A 463 4.52 25.63 15.83
C ARG A 463 4.77 25.73 17.35
N GLY A 464 5.80 26.47 17.76
CA GLY A 464 6.15 26.74 19.16
C GLY A 464 7.11 25.75 19.81
N GLY A 465 7.71 24.83 19.05
CA GLY A 465 8.49 23.72 19.59
C GLY A 465 7.59 22.61 20.13
N GLU A 466 6.70 22.09 19.28
CA GLU A 466 5.80 20.99 19.64
C GLU A 466 6.60 19.69 19.78
N PRO A 467 6.28 18.82 20.75
CA PRO A 467 6.94 17.52 20.88
C PRO A 467 6.50 16.60 19.74
N LEU A 468 7.46 15.86 19.19
CA LEU A 468 7.15 14.67 18.40
C LEU A 468 6.59 13.58 19.34
N ARG A 469 5.82 12.67 18.79
CA ARG A 469 5.29 11.50 19.49
C ARG A 469 5.91 10.24 18.92
N ASP A 470 6.36 9.39 19.82
CA ASP A 470 6.77 8.03 19.51
C ASP A 470 5.53 7.11 19.43
N PRO A 471 5.58 6.01 18.65
CA PRO A 471 4.45 5.09 18.47
C PRO A 471 4.17 4.24 19.73
N VAL A 472 3.04 3.51 19.72
CA VAL A 472 2.73 2.50 20.74
C VAL A 472 3.21 1.11 20.37
N ILE A 473 3.42 0.81 19.08
CA ILE A 473 4.05 -0.44 18.61
C ILE A 473 5.11 -0.05 17.57
N GLU A 474 6.29 -0.65 17.64
CA GLU A 474 7.29 -0.62 16.56
C GLU A 474 7.85 -2.03 16.34
N TYR A 475 8.29 -2.32 15.11
CA TYR A 475 9.14 -3.48 14.85
C TYR A 475 10.06 -3.27 13.64
N PRO A 476 11.30 -3.79 13.66
CA PRO A 476 12.16 -3.77 12.49
C PRO A 476 11.71 -4.79 11.45
N HIS A 477 11.98 -4.56 10.17
CA HIS A 477 11.67 -5.52 9.09
C HIS A 477 12.25 -6.93 9.33
N ALA A 478 13.42 -7.00 9.98
CA ALA A 478 14.04 -8.24 10.44
C ALA A 478 14.75 -8.05 11.79
N ARG A 479 14.82 -9.11 12.61
CA ARG A 479 15.49 -9.14 13.92
C ARG A 479 16.37 -10.38 14.04
N ASP A 480 17.62 -10.20 14.43
CA ASP A 480 18.64 -11.26 14.53
C ASP A 480 18.86 -12.10 13.24
N GLY A 481 18.40 -11.59 12.09
CA GLY A 481 18.44 -12.27 10.78
C GLY A 481 17.14 -12.98 10.40
N GLU A 482 16.16 -13.07 11.29
CA GLU A 482 14.82 -13.61 11.01
C GLU A 482 13.88 -12.45 10.58
N PRO A 483 13.11 -12.59 9.48
CA PRO A 483 12.13 -11.59 9.07
C PRO A 483 10.98 -11.43 10.07
N ILE A 484 10.36 -10.24 10.08
CA ILE A 484 9.13 -9.94 10.84
C ILE A 484 8.03 -9.42 9.91
N GLY A 485 8.37 -8.54 8.96
CA GLY A 485 7.39 -7.83 8.12
C GLY A 485 8.03 -6.79 7.21
N LEU A 486 7.23 -6.18 6.32
CA LEU A 486 7.65 -5.19 5.32
C LEU A 486 6.68 -4.01 5.17
N SER A 487 5.47 -4.09 5.70
CA SER A 487 4.45 -3.05 5.67
C SER A 487 3.35 -3.38 6.69
N VAL A 488 3.26 -2.63 7.78
CA VAL A 488 2.26 -2.86 8.84
C VAL A 488 0.83 -2.74 8.30
N ILE A 489 -0.02 -3.65 8.76
CA ILE A 489 -1.47 -3.62 8.56
C ILE A 489 -2.12 -3.38 9.92
N GLY A 490 -2.76 -2.23 10.05
CA GLY A 490 -3.48 -1.85 11.26
C GLY A 490 -4.67 -2.75 11.58
N GLY A 491 -5.19 -2.60 12.79
CA GLY A 491 -6.38 -3.30 13.26
C GLY A 491 -6.98 -2.63 14.50
N TYR A 492 -7.41 -3.44 15.46
CA TYR A 492 -8.30 -3.01 16.54
C TYR A 492 -7.97 -3.70 17.87
N VAL A 493 -8.38 -3.09 18.98
CA VAL A 493 -8.51 -3.83 20.24
C VAL A 493 -9.66 -4.83 20.11
N TYR A 494 -9.40 -6.08 20.48
CA TYR A 494 -10.32 -7.19 20.29
C TYR A 494 -11.23 -7.40 21.51
N ASP A 495 -12.55 -7.36 21.28
CA ASP A 495 -13.61 -7.54 22.29
C ASP A 495 -14.64 -8.65 21.92
N GLY A 496 -14.34 -9.45 20.88
CA GLY A 496 -15.15 -10.59 20.42
C GLY A 496 -15.00 -11.90 21.23
N ALA A 497 -15.45 -13.03 20.66
CA ALA A 497 -15.55 -14.31 21.36
C ALA A 497 -14.22 -15.06 21.65
N ILE A 498 -13.11 -14.72 20.98
CA ILE A 498 -11.80 -15.34 21.19
C ILE A 498 -11.17 -14.79 22.48
N GLY A 499 -11.58 -15.34 23.63
CA GLY A 499 -11.12 -14.93 24.97
C GLY A 499 -9.63 -15.16 25.29
N SER A 500 -8.78 -15.42 24.30
CA SER A 500 -7.30 -15.32 24.39
C SER A 500 -6.73 -14.06 23.71
N LEU A 501 -7.58 -13.27 23.05
CA LEU A 501 -7.27 -11.96 22.45
C LEU A 501 -8.01 -10.81 23.14
N ASP A 502 -8.92 -11.10 24.07
CA ASP A 502 -9.71 -10.15 24.88
C ASP A 502 -8.83 -9.00 25.45
N GLY A 503 -9.05 -7.79 24.98
CA GLY A 503 -8.31 -6.58 25.36
C GLY A 503 -6.91 -6.41 24.74
N THR A 504 -6.51 -7.28 23.79
CA THR A 504 -5.27 -7.10 23.00
C THR A 504 -5.55 -6.32 21.73
N TYR A 505 -4.58 -5.53 21.27
CA TYR A 505 -4.63 -4.88 19.95
C TYR A 505 -4.13 -5.87 18.90
N VAL A 506 -5.03 -6.34 18.05
CA VAL A 506 -4.73 -7.31 16.99
C VAL A 506 -4.44 -6.55 15.71
N PHE A 507 -3.24 -6.77 15.16
CA PHE A 507 -2.72 -6.14 13.95
C PHE A 507 -2.00 -7.19 13.10
N GLY A 508 -1.36 -6.77 12.00
CA GLY A 508 -0.60 -7.68 11.16
C GLY A 508 0.47 -6.98 10.33
N ASP A 509 1.05 -7.74 9.40
CA ASP A 509 1.95 -7.23 8.36
C ASP A 509 1.60 -7.86 7.02
N TYR A 510 1.75 -7.07 5.95
CA TYR A 510 1.50 -7.44 4.57
C TYR A 510 2.25 -8.71 4.15
N SER A 511 3.54 -8.81 4.47
CA SER A 511 4.44 -9.89 4.06
C SER A 511 5.77 -9.86 4.82
N GLN A 512 6.25 -11.02 5.24
CA GLN A 512 7.57 -11.17 5.87
C GLN A 512 8.77 -10.95 4.92
N GLU A 513 8.68 -11.36 3.64
CA GLU A 513 9.82 -11.36 2.70
C GLU A 513 9.45 -10.96 1.25
N GLY A 514 8.25 -10.42 1.04
CA GLY A 514 7.71 -10.06 -0.29
C GLY A 514 6.92 -11.20 -0.97
N ASP A 515 7.00 -12.42 -0.45
CA ASP A 515 6.12 -13.55 -0.80
C ASP A 515 4.73 -13.41 -0.12
N PRO A 516 3.69 -14.15 -0.55
CA PRO A 516 2.35 -14.12 0.07
C PRO A 516 2.30 -14.86 1.43
N GLN A 517 3.05 -14.32 2.38
CA GLN A 517 3.26 -14.80 3.75
C GLN A 517 3.10 -13.64 4.74
N GLY A 518 1.92 -13.01 4.73
CA GLY A 518 1.54 -12.00 5.73
C GLY A 518 1.48 -12.59 7.13
N SER A 519 1.53 -11.73 8.15
CA SER A 519 1.53 -12.11 9.56
C SER A 519 0.40 -11.46 10.34
N LEU A 520 0.01 -12.08 11.45
CA LEU A 520 -0.90 -11.52 12.44
C LEU A 520 -0.21 -11.49 13.81
N PHE A 521 -0.46 -10.44 14.57
CA PHE A 521 0.15 -10.19 15.88
C PHE A 521 -0.92 -9.72 16.87
N ALA A 522 -0.65 -9.90 18.17
CA ALA A 522 -1.44 -9.32 19.24
C ALA A 522 -0.51 -8.56 20.22
N ALA A 523 -0.73 -7.26 20.35
CA ALA A 523 -0.04 -6.39 21.31
C ALA A 523 -0.86 -6.26 22.60
N THR A 524 -0.18 -6.18 23.75
CA THR A 524 -0.81 -5.91 25.05
C THR A 524 -0.76 -4.41 25.35
N PRO A 525 -1.90 -3.70 25.43
CA PRO A 525 -1.90 -2.25 25.68
C PRO A 525 -1.22 -1.82 26.99
N SER A 526 -0.41 -0.77 26.90
CA SER A 526 0.28 -0.10 28.02
C SER A 526 -0.02 1.41 28.06
N ASP A 527 -0.05 1.98 29.26
CA ASP A 527 -0.10 3.44 29.48
C ASP A 527 1.28 4.12 29.35
N GLU A 528 2.38 3.35 29.40
CA GLU A 528 3.76 3.84 29.30
C GLU A 528 4.59 2.95 28.36
N GLY A 529 5.30 3.57 27.41
CA GLY A 529 6.22 2.91 26.49
C GLY A 529 5.57 2.05 25.39
N LEU A 530 6.42 1.42 24.59
CA LEU A 530 6.05 0.47 23.54
C LEU A 530 5.31 -0.75 24.12
N TRP A 531 4.37 -1.26 23.37
CA TRP A 531 3.54 -2.41 23.73
C TRP A 531 4.22 -3.71 23.33
N GLU A 532 4.39 -4.63 24.29
CA GLU A 532 4.88 -5.98 24.03
C GLU A 532 3.85 -6.75 23.17
N PHE A 533 4.32 -7.39 22.10
CA PHE A 533 3.46 -8.12 21.15
C PHE A 533 3.96 -9.53 20.84
N GLU A 534 3.02 -10.41 20.53
CA GLU A 534 3.28 -11.81 20.17
C GLU A 534 2.73 -12.12 18.76
N LYS A 535 3.46 -12.93 17.99
CA LYS A 535 3.00 -13.43 16.68
C LYS A 535 1.95 -14.52 16.88
N LEU A 536 0.81 -14.39 16.21
CA LEU A 536 -0.29 -15.35 16.24
C LEU A 536 -0.01 -16.50 15.25
N SER A 537 -0.25 -17.74 15.67
CA SER A 537 -0.17 -18.90 14.76
C SER A 537 -1.56 -19.26 14.20
N VAL A 538 -1.64 -19.60 12.92
CA VAL A 538 -2.87 -19.98 12.22
C VAL A 538 -3.04 -21.50 12.21
N ALA A 539 -4.04 -22.01 12.94
CA ALA A 539 -4.34 -23.44 12.98
C ALA A 539 -4.90 -23.96 11.66
N GLY A 540 -4.11 -24.80 10.97
CA GLY A 540 -4.51 -25.48 9.73
C GLY A 540 -3.53 -25.27 8.58
N ALA A 541 -2.66 -24.27 8.68
CA ALA A 541 -1.44 -24.19 7.89
C ALA A 541 -0.41 -25.23 8.37
N ASP A 542 0.48 -25.69 7.49
CA ASP A 542 1.51 -26.71 7.80
C ASP A 542 2.71 -26.12 8.58
N ASP A 543 2.94 -24.81 8.43
CA ASP A 543 3.94 -23.97 9.11
C ASP A 543 3.33 -23.18 10.30
N GLY A 544 2.08 -22.76 10.16
CA GLY A 544 1.36 -21.88 11.11
C GLY A 544 1.20 -20.44 10.60
N GLU A 545 1.57 -20.17 9.36
CA GLU A 545 1.55 -18.85 8.72
C GLU A 545 0.18 -18.54 8.07
N LEU A 546 0.00 -17.31 7.57
CA LEU A 546 -1.27 -16.88 6.96
C LEU A 546 -1.53 -17.53 5.58
N GLY A 547 -0.50 -17.76 4.76
CA GLY A 547 -0.65 -18.34 3.41
C GLY A 547 -1.28 -17.40 2.36
N GLY A 548 -1.26 -16.10 2.61
CA GLY A 548 -1.62 -15.02 1.67
C GLY A 548 -0.95 -13.71 2.07
N TYR A 549 -0.96 -12.70 1.19
CA TYR A 549 -0.69 -11.32 1.64
C TYR A 549 -1.84 -10.87 2.53
N LEU A 550 -1.54 -10.20 3.65
CA LEU A 550 -2.54 -9.48 4.42
C LEU A 550 -2.71 -8.08 3.80
N ILE A 551 -3.96 -7.63 3.60
CA ILE A 551 -4.26 -6.32 3.00
C ILE A 551 -4.88 -5.37 4.03
N ASP A 552 -5.74 -5.92 4.88
CA ASP A 552 -6.51 -5.19 5.89
C ASP A 552 -6.97 -6.17 6.99
N ILE A 553 -7.35 -5.65 8.16
CA ILE A 553 -8.07 -6.34 9.21
C ILE A 553 -9.37 -5.60 9.48
N GLY A 554 -10.50 -6.14 9.01
CA GLY A 554 -11.83 -5.60 9.28
C GLY A 554 -12.37 -5.97 10.66
N ARG A 555 -13.34 -5.21 11.18
CA ARG A 555 -14.09 -5.51 12.41
C ARG A 555 -15.60 -5.41 12.16
N ASP A 556 -16.40 -6.30 12.78
CA ASP A 556 -17.87 -6.19 12.80
C ASP A 556 -18.41 -5.60 14.12
N ASP A 557 -19.70 -5.23 14.14
CA ASP A 557 -20.42 -4.64 15.28
C ASP A 557 -20.44 -5.52 16.56
N SER A 558 -19.92 -6.75 16.51
CA SER A 558 -19.78 -7.66 17.64
C SER A 558 -18.34 -7.85 18.15
N GLY A 559 -17.40 -7.01 17.69
CA GLY A 559 -16.00 -7.03 18.11
C GLY A 559 -15.14 -8.07 17.40
N GLU A 560 -15.70 -8.75 16.39
CA GLU A 560 -15.03 -9.86 15.73
C GLU A 560 -14.24 -9.40 14.50
N LEU A 561 -13.04 -9.96 14.32
CA LEU A 561 -12.08 -9.51 13.32
C LEU A 561 -12.02 -10.40 12.08
N TYR A 562 -11.63 -9.78 10.97
CA TYR A 562 -11.64 -10.34 9.63
C TYR A 562 -10.34 -10.05 8.90
N ALA A 563 -9.51 -11.06 8.67
CA ALA A 563 -8.33 -10.91 7.81
C ALA A 563 -8.77 -10.80 6.34
N LEU A 564 -8.39 -9.71 5.68
CA LEU A 564 -8.57 -9.49 4.24
C LEU A 564 -7.27 -9.86 3.54
N THR A 565 -7.32 -10.80 2.60
CA THR A 565 -6.12 -11.38 1.97
C THR A 565 -6.11 -11.27 0.45
N SER A 566 -4.92 -11.34 -0.14
CA SER A 566 -4.75 -11.56 -1.58
C SER A 566 -3.60 -12.52 -1.92
N ALA A 567 -3.64 -13.09 -3.13
CA ALA A 567 -2.69 -14.09 -3.63
C ALA A 567 -2.43 -15.27 -2.66
N GLY A 568 -1.32 -15.99 -2.81
CA GLY A 568 -1.02 -17.20 -2.03
C GLY A 568 -2.05 -18.32 -2.22
N ASP A 569 -2.21 -19.15 -1.18
CA ASP A 569 -3.20 -20.22 -1.12
C ASP A 569 -4.59 -19.72 -0.71
N LEU A 570 -4.69 -18.61 0.04
CA LEU A 570 -5.96 -18.01 0.43
C LEU A 570 -6.66 -17.24 -0.70
N GLY A 571 -5.87 -16.59 -1.57
CA GLY A 571 -6.36 -15.74 -2.65
C GLY A 571 -7.03 -14.44 -2.16
N GLY A 572 -7.70 -13.74 -3.10
CA GLY A 572 -8.53 -12.57 -2.82
C GLY A 572 -9.76 -12.94 -2.00
N ALA A 573 -9.70 -12.79 -0.68
CA ALA A 573 -10.66 -13.39 0.26
C ALA A 573 -10.78 -12.63 1.59
N VAL A 574 -11.83 -12.96 2.34
CA VAL A 574 -12.15 -12.41 3.67
C VAL A 574 -12.39 -13.57 4.62
N HIS A 575 -11.67 -13.59 5.74
CA HIS A 575 -11.69 -14.70 6.70
C HIS A 575 -11.95 -14.20 8.12
N LYS A 576 -13.04 -14.67 8.75
CA LYS A 576 -13.27 -14.39 10.17
C LYS A 576 -12.19 -15.11 10.99
N LEU A 577 -11.58 -14.41 11.94
CA LEU A 577 -10.78 -15.03 12.98
C LEU A 577 -11.76 -15.78 13.92
N VAL A 578 -11.46 -17.04 14.22
CA VAL A 578 -12.25 -17.89 15.13
C VAL A 578 -11.34 -18.66 16.08
N SER A 579 -11.89 -19.18 17.18
CA SER A 579 -11.10 -19.98 18.12
C SER A 579 -10.60 -21.28 17.47
N SER A 580 -9.34 -21.64 17.72
CA SER A 580 -8.74 -22.88 17.20
C SER A 580 -9.32 -24.17 17.81
N ASP A 581 -10.17 -24.08 18.84
CA ASP A 581 -11.00 -25.19 19.33
C ASP A 581 -12.41 -25.25 18.68
N GLU A 582 -12.94 -24.12 18.18
CA GLU A 582 -14.23 -24.09 17.48
C GLU A 582 -14.10 -24.62 16.05
N SER A 583 -13.03 -24.28 15.35
CA SER A 583 -12.73 -24.82 14.01
C SER A 583 -12.60 -26.35 14.03
N ARG A 584 -12.01 -26.92 15.09
CA ARG A 584 -11.96 -28.37 15.36
C ARG A 584 -13.36 -28.97 15.53
N GLY A 585 -14.27 -28.27 16.21
CA GLY A 585 -15.68 -28.65 16.35
C GLY A 585 -16.42 -28.69 15.00
N THR A 586 -16.24 -27.67 14.17
CA THR A 586 -16.84 -27.58 12.83
C THR A 586 -16.30 -28.66 11.90
N ALA A 587 -14.98 -28.89 11.87
CA ALA A 587 -14.37 -29.97 11.08
C ALA A 587 -14.82 -31.37 11.52
N ALA A 588 -14.99 -31.60 12.82
CA ALA A 588 -15.54 -32.85 13.36
C ALA A 588 -17.01 -33.07 12.96
N ASN A 589 -17.84 -32.02 12.96
CA ASN A 589 -19.22 -32.11 12.48
C ASN A 589 -19.31 -32.33 10.96
N ALA A 590 -18.46 -31.67 10.17
CA ALA A 590 -18.41 -31.87 8.72
C ALA A 590 -18.05 -33.33 8.36
N THR A 591 -17.05 -33.91 9.02
CA THR A 591 -16.65 -35.31 8.81
C THR A 591 -17.67 -36.32 9.38
N ALA A 592 -18.39 -35.99 10.45
CA ALA A 592 -19.52 -36.78 10.93
C ALA A 592 -20.68 -36.79 9.93
N SER A 593 -21.01 -35.63 9.35
CA SER A 593 -22.04 -35.49 8.30
C SER A 593 -21.68 -36.27 7.02
N ALA A 594 -20.41 -36.21 6.59
CA ALA A 594 -19.92 -36.93 5.41
C ALA A 594 -20.02 -38.47 5.53
N ASN A 595 -19.90 -39.02 6.75
CA ASN A 595 -20.12 -40.46 7.00
C ASN A 595 -21.61 -40.85 7.12
N GLY A 596 -22.54 -39.90 6.97
CA GLY A 596 -23.95 -40.06 7.33
C GLY A 596 -24.86 -40.84 6.36
N THR A 597 -24.40 -41.28 5.18
CA THR A 597 -25.27 -42.04 4.25
C THR A 597 -24.52 -43.03 3.34
N THR A 598 -24.42 -44.30 3.75
CA THR A 598 -24.23 -45.44 2.82
C THR A 598 -24.94 -46.71 3.29
N THR A 599 -26.21 -46.88 2.91
CA THR A 599 -26.94 -48.17 3.02
C THR A 599 -27.67 -48.50 1.73
N ASN A 600 -27.37 -49.64 1.12
CA ASN A 600 -27.93 -50.08 -0.16
C ASN A 600 -29.44 -50.38 -0.09
N GLY A 601 -30.19 -49.96 -1.12
CA GLY A 601 -31.61 -50.29 -1.32
C GLY A 601 -31.95 -50.48 -2.80
N THR A 602 -32.40 -51.69 -3.17
CA THR A 602 -32.58 -52.14 -4.57
C THR A 602 -33.76 -51.48 -5.30
N THR A 603 -33.63 -51.36 -6.62
CA THR A 603 -34.65 -50.88 -7.58
C THR A 603 -35.98 -51.66 -7.55
N THR A 604 -37.11 -50.94 -7.66
CA THR A 604 -38.35 -51.44 -8.30
C THR A 604 -39.18 -50.31 -8.93
N ASP A 605 -40.26 -50.68 -9.62
CA ASP A 605 -40.95 -49.89 -10.66
C ASP A 605 -42.14 -49.04 -10.17
N ALA A 606 -42.74 -48.27 -11.09
CA ALA A 606 -43.71 -47.19 -10.90
C ALA A 606 -45.06 -47.52 -10.24
N THR A 607 -45.74 -46.49 -9.72
CA THR A 607 -47.21 -46.31 -9.81
C THR A 607 -47.64 -44.85 -9.62
N GLU A 608 -48.94 -44.57 -9.77
CA GLU A 608 -49.53 -43.25 -10.10
C GLU A 608 -50.51 -42.72 -9.01
N THR A 609 -50.95 -41.47 -9.16
CA THR A 609 -52.28 -40.88 -8.76
C THR A 609 -52.52 -40.19 -7.39
N THR A 610 -53.09 -38.97 -7.48
CA THR A 610 -54.09 -38.30 -6.57
C THR A 610 -53.68 -37.78 -5.16
N VAL A 611 -53.86 -36.50 -4.78
CA VAL A 611 -55.09 -35.68 -4.48
C VAL A 611 -55.63 -35.97 -3.05
N GLU A 612 -55.96 -35.02 -2.15
CA GLU A 612 -56.09 -33.53 -2.15
C GLU A 612 -55.84 -32.94 -0.71
N PRO A 613 -55.93 -31.61 -0.43
CA PRO A 613 -55.58 -31.02 0.87
C PRO A 613 -56.72 -31.07 1.91
N THR A 614 -56.50 -30.45 3.08
CA THR A 614 -57.53 -30.25 4.13
C THR A 614 -57.65 -28.78 4.55
N ASP A 615 -58.84 -28.42 5.05
CA ASP A 615 -59.39 -27.07 5.01
C ASP A 615 -59.11 -26.17 6.23
N SER A 616 -59.38 -24.88 6.03
CA SER A 616 -59.50 -23.83 7.06
C SER A 616 -60.72 -24.06 7.99
N PRO A 617 -60.90 -23.27 9.07
CA PRO A 617 -61.76 -22.09 8.90
C PRO A 617 -61.39 -20.86 9.75
N ALA A 618 -61.97 -19.71 9.41
CA ALA A 618 -61.77 -18.41 10.06
C ALA A 618 -63.06 -17.80 10.65
N THR A 619 -62.88 -16.80 11.54
CA THR A 619 -63.83 -15.76 11.99
C THR A 619 -62.97 -14.55 12.40
N GLY A 620 -63.32 -13.26 12.22
CA GLY A 620 -64.62 -12.59 12.17
C GLY A 620 -64.85 -11.84 13.51
N THR A 621 -65.20 -10.55 13.61
CA THR A 621 -65.80 -9.60 12.65
C THR A 621 -65.69 -8.12 13.17
N THR A 622 -66.02 -7.12 12.34
CA THR A 622 -66.49 -5.73 12.69
C THR A 622 -65.49 -4.64 13.17
N ARG A 623 -64.92 -3.93 12.20
CA ARG A 623 -65.13 -2.49 11.88
C ARG A 623 -66.07 -1.67 12.80
N GLU A 624 -65.62 -0.47 13.20
CA GLU A 624 -66.45 0.76 13.21
C GLU A 624 -65.57 2.02 12.95
N THR A 625 -66.18 3.20 12.76
CA THR A 625 -65.54 4.46 12.32
C THR A 625 -66.16 5.68 13.00
N SER A 626 -65.36 6.70 13.34
CA SER A 626 -65.85 8.05 13.64
C SER A 626 -64.82 9.14 13.30
N THR A 627 -65.30 10.37 13.10
CA THR A 627 -64.56 11.54 12.59
C THR A 627 -65.00 12.80 13.34
N GLU A 628 -64.08 13.69 13.72
CA GLU A 628 -64.24 15.15 13.88
C GLU A 628 -62.92 15.78 14.43
N THR A 629 -62.70 17.10 14.47
CA THR A 629 -62.51 18.06 13.35
C THR A 629 -62.21 19.48 13.92
N ALA A 630 -61.26 20.20 13.29
CA ALA A 630 -61.04 21.66 13.32
C ALA A 630 -60.40 22.38 14.55
N GLY A 631 -59.70 23.50 14.24
CA GLY A 631 -59.05 24.45 15.17
C GLY A 631 -57.53 24.61 14.91
N SER A 632 -56.95 25.51 14.10
CA SER A 632 -57.34 26.74 13.37
C SER A 632 -56.72 28.06 13.90
N ALA A 633 -55.51 28.38 13.42
CA ALA A 633 -54.76 29.67 13.46
C ALA A 633 -53.64 29.60 12.38
N THR A 634 -53.09 30.59 11.66
CA THR A 634 -53.28 32.07 11.48
C THR A 634 -52.93 32.98 12.67
N GLU A 635 -52.26 34.15 12.53
CA GLU A 635 -51.80 34.97 11.38
C GLU A 635 -50.75 36.05 11.86
N THR A 636 -49.96 36.84 11.08
CA THR A 636 -49.73 37.11 9.63
C THR A 636 -48.27 37.64 9.39
N THR A 637 -47.73 37.49 8.17
CA THR A 637 -46.66 38.28 7.44
C THR A 637 -45.70 39.29 8.12
N ALA A 638 -44.47 39.39 7.55
CA ALA A 638 -43.89 40.66 7.06
C ALA A 638 -42.84 40.47 5.93
N MET A 639 -42.63 41.46 5.05
CA MET A 639 -41.60 41.52 3.98
C MET A 639 -40.89 42.88 3.93
N ALA A 640 -39.61 42.87 3.50
CA ALA A 640 -38.65 43.97 3.26
C ALA A 640 -37.49 43.39 2.39
N THR A 641 -36.70 44.04 1.50
CA THR A 641 -36.62 45.40 0.89
C THR A 641 -36.38 46.60 1.82
N GLU A 642 -35.44 47.52 1.59
CA GLU A 642 -34.51 47.81 0.46
C GLU A 642 -33.28 48.62 1.03
N THR A 643 -32.14 48.94 0.41
CA THR A 643 -31.61 48.99 -1.00
C THR A 643 -30.06 48.79 -0.99
N THR A 644 -29.39 48.68 -2.16
CA THR A 644 -27.92 48.72 -2.35
C THR A 644 -27.25 50.02 -1.89
N GLU A 645 -25.97 49.99 -1.49
CA GLU A 645 -25.01 51.03 -1.93
C GLU A 645 -23.53 50.56 -1.93
N THR A 646 -22.74 51.15 -2.84
CA THR A 646 -21.29 50.89 -3.00
C THR A 646 -20.48 51.98 -2.29
N THR A 647 -19.28 51.67 -1.78
CA THR A 647 -18.29 52.72 -1.47
C THR A 647 -16.87 52.27 -1.86
N THR A 648 -16.25 53.05 -2.74
CA THR A 648 -14.86 52.86 -3.18
C THR A 648 -13.97 53.93 -2.55
N VAL A 649 -12.95 53.51 -1.80
CA VAL A 649 -11.76 54.33 -1.51
C VAL A 649 -10.55 53.41 -1.52
N GLY A 650 -9.46 53.82 -2.18
CA GLY A 650 -8.17 53.14 -2.12
C GLY A 650 -7.05 54.11 -2.44
N THR A 651 -5.81 53.77 -2.07
CA THR A 651 -4.60 54.49 -2.48
C THR A 651 -3.38 53.59 -2.53
N ASN A 652 -2.83 53.45 -3.73
CA ASN A 652 -1.41 53.43 -4.10
C ASN A 652 -0.36 52.96 -3.08
N ALA A 653 0.36 51.91 -3.45
CA ALA A 653 1.83 51.93 -3.49
C ALA A 653 2.30 51.39 -4.85
N THR A 654 3.51 51.73 -5.29
CA THR A 654 4.00 51.37 -6.63
C THR A 654 5.51 51.13 -6.62
N SER A 655 5.93 50.01 -7.19
CA SER A 655 7.31 49.78 -7.62
C SER A 655 7.30 48.89 -8.87
N THR A 656 8.05 49.27 -9.89
CA THR A 656 8.06 48.65 -11.22
C THR A 656 9.48 48.59 -11.78
N LEU A 657 9.78 47.53 -12.53
CA LEU A 657 10.98 47.35 -13.37
C LEU A 657 12.29 47.12 -12.57
N SER A 658 13.27 46.39 -13.10
CA SER A 658 13.53 46.12 -14.53
C SER A 658 13.83 44.65 -14.84
N ALA A 659 13.46 44.23 -16.05
CA ALA A 659 14.00 43.04 -16.71
C ALA A 659 15.04 43.44 -17.77
N GLU A 660 16.01 42.56 -18.02
CA GLU A 660 16.73 42.49 -19.29
C GLU A 660 16.91 41.01 -19.66
N SER A 661 16.98 40.70 -20.95
CA SER A 661 16.90 39.32 -21.48
C SER A 661 17.97 39.06 -22.52
N THR A 662 18.25 37.79 -22.83
CA THR A 662 18.52 37.37 -24.23
C THR A 662 18.50 35.84 -24.42
N SER A 663 17.49 35.36 -25.17
CA SER A 663 17.53 34.32 -26.22
C SER A 663 18.42 33.07 -26.08
N GLY A 664 17.79 31.88 -26.16
CA GLY A 664 18.45 30.59 -26.37
C GLY A 664 17.47 29.48 -26.80
N GLU A 665 16.84 29.61 -27.97
CA GLU A 665 15.73 28.75 -28.42
C GLU A 665 16.23 27.62 -29.35
N THR A 666 16.04 26.35 -28.94
CA THR A 666 16.16 25.16 -29.82
C THR A 666 15.14 24.08 -29.44
N ASP A 667 14.33 23.70 -30.43
CA ASP A 667 13.33 22.61 -30.41
C ASP A 667 13.98 21.20 -30.28
N GLY A 668 13.31 20.26 -29.60
CA GLY A 668 13.90 18.95 -29.24
C GLY A 668 13.02 18.05 -28.34
N THR A 669 11.97 17.47 -28.91
CA THR A 669 10.94 16.58 -28.31
C THR A 669 11.39 15.45 -27.34
N ASN A 670 10.49 15.19 -26.37
CA ASN A 670 10.24 13.97 -25.57
C ASN A 670 11.09 13.71 -24.29
N PRO A 671 10.51 13.05 -23.25
CA PRO A 671 11.13 12.89 -21.93
C PRO A 671 11.84 11.54 -21.74
N ASP A 672 12.68 11.49 -20.70
CA ASP A 672 12.99 10.29 -19.92
C ASP A 672 12.44 10.51 -18.50
N GLU A 673 11.62 9.58 -17.99
CA GLU A 673 11.22 9.55 -16.58
C GLU A 673 12.36 8.92 -15.77
N THR A 674 13.00 9.69 -14.88
CA THR A 674 14.05 9.15 -14.00
C THR A 674 13.43 8.40 -12.84
N SER A 675 13.61 7.08 -12.84
CA SER A 675 13.21 6.20 -11.74
C SER A 675 14.18 6.31 -10.56
N ASP A 676 13.99 7.33 -9.73
CA ASP A 676 14.44 7.28 -8.35
C ASP A 676 13.56 6.28 -7.56
N ALA A 677 14.14 5.58 -6.60
CA ALA A 677 13.53 4.38 -6.04
C ALA A 677 12.29 4.67 -5.16
N ASP A 678 11.32 3.76 -5.19
CA ASP A 678 10.26 3.68 -4.18
C ASP A 678 10.75 2.79 -3.01
N GLY A 679 10.26 3.05 -1.79
CA GLY A 679 10.50 2.15 -0.65
C GLY A 679 9.64 0.88 -0.70
N PRO A 680 9.88 -0.12 0.19
CA PRO A 680 9.01 -1.29 0.40
C PRO A 680 7.51 -1.00 0.50
N GLY A 681 7.11 0.19 0.99
CA GLY A 681 5.70 0.62 1.09
C GLY A 681 4.87 0.34 -0.17
N PHE A 682 4.05 -0.71 -0.11
CA PHE A 682 3.10 -1.17 -1.13
C PHE A 682 3.59 -1.31 -2.58
N GLY A 683 4.90 -1.43 -2.81
CA GLY A 683 5.46 -1.78 -4.12
C GLY A 683 4.86 -3.07 -4.73
N VAL A 684 4.27 -3.93 -3.91
CA VAL A 684 3.66 -5.21 -4.30
C VAL A 684 2.28 -5.05 -4.98
N PHE A 685 1.57 -3.92 -4.82
CA PHE A 685 0.35 -3.67 -5.62
C PHE A 685 0.66 -3.52 -7.13
N ALA A 686 1.88 -3.11 -7.49
CA ALA A 686 2.34 -3.09 -8.88
C ALA A 686 2.37 -4.50 -9.51
N ALA A 687 2.59 -5.56 -8.72
CA ALA A 687 2.55 -6.94 -9.21
C ALA A 687 1.11 -7.43 -9.50
N LEU A 688 0.14 -6.97 -8.72
CA LEU A 688 -1.27 -7.41 -8.80
C LEU A 688 -2.01 -6.81 -10.02
N ALA A 689 -1.66 -5.60 -10.45
CA ALA A 689 -2.21 -4.97 -11.65
C ALA A 689 -1.99 -5.83 -12.92
N GLY A 690 -0.81 -6.49 -13.04
CA GLY A 690 -0.45 -7.30 -14.21
C GLY A 690 -1.33 -8.55 -14.42
N LEU A 691 -1.92 -9.10 -13.36
CA LEU A 691 -2.70 -10.35 -13.43
C LEU A 691 -4.05 -10.20 -14.13
N ALA A 692 -4.63 -8.98 -14.15
CA ALA A 692 -5.90 -8.69 -14.82
C ALA A 692 -5.86 -9.01 -16.33
N GLY A 693 -4.70 -8.84 -16.99
CA GLY A 693 -4.53 -9.11 -18.41
C GLY A 693 -4.54 -10.59 -18.81
N VAL A 694 -4.28 -11.51 -17.87
CA VAL A 694 -4.10 -12.95 -18.17
C VAL A 694 -5.41 -13.73 -18.02
N ALA A 695 -6.24 -13.38 -17.03
CA ALA A 695 -7.52 -14.05 -16.76
C ALA A 695 -8.44 -14.13 -17.99
N ALA A 696 -8.49 -13.05 -18.78
CA ALA A 696 -9.31 -12.94 -20.00
C ALA A 696 -8.99 -13.97 -21.09
N ARG A 697 -7.81 -14.64 -21.06
CA ARG A 697 -7.39 -15.59 -22.09
C ARG A 697 -7.69 -17.07 -21.78
N ARG A 698 -8.09 -17.44 -20.55
CA ARG A 698 -8.39 -18.85 -20.21
C ARG A 698 -9.84 -19.28 -20.50
N PHE A 699 -10.78 -18.36 -20.67
CA PHE A 699 -12.19 -18.70 -20.92
C PHE A 699 -12.58 -19.00 -22.39
N VAL A 700 -11.64 -18.91 -23.34
CA VAL A 700 -11.88 -19.29 -24.75
C VAL A 700 -11.16 -20.59 -25.12
N ARG A 701 -11.33 -21.64 -24.30
CA ARG A 701 -11.03 -23.05 -24.67
C ARG A 701 -11.52 -24.11 -23.67
N ARG A 702 -12.84 -24.24 -23.50
CA ARG A 702 -13.52 -25.52 -23.21
C ARG A 702 -14.92 -25.54 -23.80
#